data_AF-A0A3M7N1V7-F1
#
_entry.id   AF-A0A3M7N1V7-F1
#
_cell.length_a   1.000
_cell.length_b   1.000
_cell.length_c   1.000
_cell.angle_alpha   90.00
_cell.angle_beta   90.00
_cell.angle_gamma   90.00
#
_symmetry.space_group_name_H-M   'P 1'
#
loop_
_entity.id
_entity.type
_entity.pdbx_description
1 polymer ?
#
loop_
_entity_poly.entity_id
_entity_poly.type
_entity_poly.pdbx_seq_one_letter_code
_entity_poly.pdbx_strand_id
1 'polypeptide(L)'
;MRKAIVMTYNYGDPRTPDRILENQAEHVDPAVGEPSGAANMKKARRKKKNNDPSADLPSDYSDILDQVALMKKIAATPDLQNRGYQRQKTAGKLWARERILQLLDPGSWRELGPVSGSARWRRDEQNAQREHIEEFTPTNNPQGFGTVTDPRTGMRREIYLTADDFTIRAGHADGGNSQKTIYGEKLAIKKKIPVVKLVDGSSGGGSVSIIAKAGWSYIPMNGYLHLAAQQLNAGIPNLGAVVGPAIGLGAARVVTTHFSVMAGDIGALFNAGPKVVEGATMEEDLSLQDLGGPAIHCTNGTIDNLAKDEAECFEQIKTVLAYLPDWGMQPPPVVACEDDVNREDLSLRTIIPRRKNRMYNAWHIIESVVDRGSWFEIGRLWGRTSIVGLARFGGRPVGILSMNCEVNGGALDAAGSQKMMKMIKMCDVFNLPIVQLVDVPGYAIGTVAERSAVMKWGVELAKAYYSTTTPIFSVVTRRVFGVAGGVMIDSRDPLMRVAWPSGNWGSLPLDGGIEVGHRFELKQIAKNEGAEAAKAKYKELEDMYLRYMNPVRTANAFGVEEIIDPKDTRKICCQWVKEMYGKVMDERLQDRAARRIVPSLPPSITYPLLQICDHLELPPVATFAGVCLWNFKPIFYADDLALDNLSTLLTFTGSTDEQWFYLVSVAIEAKGGKSIPIMLRAIEAAREDDAATVTSCLQSFAQILDELGTLLMRMYENCDPHVFYHRIRPFLAGSKNMKEAGLPQGVFYDDGTSNSRWRQYSGGSNAQSSMIQFFDIVLGVEHRPTGAKMNESSESEAEPRTTPKPRHSFIHEMRQYMPGPHRRFLQAVEGVANIREFVTMNRSNSQLCIAYDACLAMLRALRDKHIQMVSRYVIVKSRESRSLKKKMRGTGGTALIPFLKQARDETGEPAVDEWARKVLMGGRKTEADAEIAFESRLTAADLDVEDSPHVVGLAGCWEIDGGGLCGY
;
A
#
# COMPACT_ATOMS: atom_id res chain seq x y z
N MET A 1 14.07 -30.26 47.78
CA MET A 1 13.62 -29.46 48.94
C MET A 1 12.66 -28.38 48.44
N ARG A 2 11.43 -28.36 49.01
CA ARG A 2 10.40 -27.29 49.14
C ARG A 2 10.41 -26.09 48.15
N LYS A 3 9.31 -25.54 47.62
CA LYS A 3 7.83 -25.74 47.61
C LYS A 3 7.32 -24.68 46.58
N ALA A 4 6.48 -25.03 45.60
CA ALA A 4 5.02 -24.77 45.50
C ALA A 4 4.64 -23.26 45.38
N ILE A 5 3.71 -22.79 44.53
CA ILE A 5 2.38 -23.33 44.16
C ILE A 5 1.96 -22.85 42.76
N VAL A 6 1.43 -23.76 41.94
CA VAL A 6 0.53 -23.55 40.80
C VAL A 6 -0.74 -24.34 41.10
N MET A 7 -1.93 -23.78 40.87
CA MET A 7 -3.20 -24.52 40.89
C MET A 7 -3.84 -24.48 39.50
N THR A 8 -3.98 -25.68 38.95
CA THR A 8 -4.83 -26.13 37.85
C THR A 8 -6.13 -26.75 38.46
N TYR A 9 -7.20 -27.23 37.80
CA TYR A 9 -7.49 -27.77 36.46
C TYR A 9 -9.04 -27.91 36.25
N ASN A 10 -9.48 -27.84 35.00
CA ASN A 10 -10.44 -28.68 34.23
C ASN A 10 -11.73 -29.33 34.79
N TYR A 11 -12.83 -29.05 34.05
CA TYR A 11 -13.75 -29.93 33.27
C TYR A 11 -14.22 -31.32 33.74
N GLY A 12 -15.55 -31.56 33.61
CA GLY A 12 -16.15 -32.87 33.29
C GLY A 12 -17.65 -33.02 33.63
N ASP A 13 -18.49 -33.20 32.60
CA ASP A 13 -19.93 -33.65 32.59
C ASP A 13 -19.96 -35.19 32.25
N PRO A 14 -21.06 -36.00 32.14
CA PRO A 14 -22.52 -35.84 32.40
C PRO A 14 -23.24 -37.00 33.12
N ARG A 15 -24.54 -36.78 33.47
CA ARG A 15 -25.71 -37.70 33.25
C ARG A 15 -27.03 -37.23 33.94
N THR A 16 -28.15 -37.38 33.22
CA THR A 16 -29.58 -37.27 33.66
C THR A 16 -30.13 -38.62 34.20
N PRO A 17 -31.24 -38.64 34.97
CA PRO A 17 -32.60 -38.85 34.38
C PRO A 17 -33.81 -38.13 35.06
N ASP A 18 -34.81 -37.81 34.24
CA ASP A 18 -36.28 -37.73 34.41
C ASP A 18 -37.01 -37.84 35.78
N ARG A 19 -38.06 -36.99 36.00
CA ARG A 19 -39.53 -37.30 35.95
C ARG A 19 -40.47 -36.55 36.97
N ILE A 20 -41.55 -35.93 36.42
CA ILE A 20 -42.97 -35.69 36.85
C ILE A 20 -43.43 -34.59 37.89
N LEU A 21 -44.53 -33.92 37.47
CA LEU A 21 -45.72 -33.29 38.15
C LEU A 21 -45.64 -31.77 38.42
N GLU A 22 -46.35 -30.89 37.68
CA GLU A 22 -47.80 -30.56 37.61
C GLU A 22 -48.44 -29.92 38.87
N ASN A 23 -49.01 -28.72 38.63
CA ASN A 23 -50.20 -28.09 39.23
C ASN A 23 -50.23 -27.76 40.75
N GLN A 24 -50.43 -26.48 41.10
CA GLN A 24 -51.75 -25.91 41.42
C GLN A 24 -51.63 -24.49 42.01
N ALA A 25 -52.55 -23.62 41.58
CA ALA A 25 -52.89 -22.36 42.21
C ALA A 25 -53.81 -22.59 43.42
N GLU A 26 -53.81 -21.70 44.42
CA GLU A 26 -55.00 -20.91 44.82
C GLU A 26 -54.79 -20.07 46.10
N HIS A 27 -55.60 -19.00 46.12
CA HIS A 27 -55.93 -17.99 47.12
C HIS A 27 -55.90 -18.33 48.62
N VAL A 28 -55.60 -17.30 49.44
CA VAL A 28 -56.38 -16.95 50.64
C VAL A 28 -56.42 -15.42 50.81
N ASP A 29 -57.61 -14.88 51.07
CA ASP A 29 -57.95 -13.47 51.34
C ASP A 29 -58.45 -13.34 52.82
N PRO A 30 -59.03 -12.23 53.31
CA PRO A 30 -58.41 -11.26 54.22
C PRO A 30 -59.00 -11.25 55.66
N ALA A 31 -58.46 -10.40 56.54
CA ALA A 31 -59.06 -10.12 57.86
C ALA A 31 -59.27 -8.61 58.10
N VAL A 32 -60.49 -8.30 58.54
CA VAL A 32 -61.08 -6.99 58.83
C VAL A 32 -60.79 -6.55 60.27
N GLY A 33 -60.65 -5.24 60.49
CA GLY A 33 -60.71 -4.63 61.81
C GLY A 33 -60.82 -3.09 61.76
N GLU A 34 -62.05 -2.58 61.90
CA GLU A 34 -62.38 -1.22 62.37
C GLU A 34 -62.64 -1.27 63.91
N PRO A 35 -62.77 -0.16 64.70
CA PRO A 35 -63.30 1.15 64.32
C PRO A 35 -62.74 2.41 65.04
N SER A 36 -63.32 3.56 64.66
CA SER A 36 -63.72 4.72 65.50
C SER A 36 -63.13 6.07 65.09
N GLY A 37 -64.03 7.05 64.93
CA GLY A 37 -63.78 8.33 64.28
C GLY A 37 -63.45 9.48 65.22
N ALA A 38 -62.94 10.54 64.60
CA ALA A 38 -63.11 11.91 65.05
C ALA A 38 -63.07 12.83 63.84
N ALA A 39 -64.08 13.69 63.74
CA ALA A 39 -64.21 14.71 62.72
C ALA A 39 -63.06 15.72 62.81
N ASN A 40 -62.48 16.10 61.66
CA ASN A 40 -61.89 17.43 61.54
C ASN A 40 -62.03 17.97 60.12
N MET A 41 -62.79 19.05 60.02
CA MET A 41 -63.02 19.84 58.82
C MET A 41 -61.75 20.59 58.39
N LYS A 42 -61.61 20.70 57.07
CA LYS A 42 -60.90 21.76 56.33
C LYS A 42 -59.38 21.87 56.54
N LYS A 43 -58.65 21.39 55.53
CA LYS A 43 -57.79 22.27 54.72
C LYS A 43 -57.67 21.66 53.32
N ALA A 44 -58.30 22.31 52.35
CA ALA A 44 -58.02 22.09 50.95
C ALA A 44 -56.52 22.34 50.71
N ARG A 45 -55.73 21.27 50.71
CA ARG A 45 -54.38 21.30 50.18
C ARG A 45 -54.55 21.56 48.68
N ARG A 46 -54.34 22.80 48.26
CA ARG A 46 -53.99 23.14 46.87
C ARG A 46 -52.91 22.14 46.47
N LYS A 47 -53.26 21.11 45.69
CA LYS A 47 -52.29 20.38 44.87
C LYS A 47 -51.67 21.49 44.02
N LYS A 48 -50.44 21.90 44.34
CA LYS A 48 -49.58 22.53 43.33
C LYS A 48 -49.66 21.55 42.16
N LYS A 49 -50.24 21.96 41.04
CA LYS A 49 -49.94 21.33 39.76
C LYS A 49 -48.42 21.42 39.68
N ASN A 50 -47.73 20.31 39.98
CA ASN A 50 -46.40 20.16 39.45
C ASN A 50 -46.63 20.18 37.94
N ASN A 51 -46.41 21.33 37.32
CA ASN A 51 -46.22 21.46 35.89
C ASN A 51 -44.87 20.84 35.53
N ASP A 52 -44.62 19.62 36.00
CA ASP A 52 -43.52 18.82 35.54
C ASP A 52 -44.07 17.97 34.40
N PRO A 53 -43.86 18.36 33.13
CA PRO A 53 -44.35 17.61 31.98
C PRO A 53 -43.83 16.17 31.93
N SER A 54 -42.80 15.82 32.72
CA SER A 54 -42.33 14.44 32.85
C SER A 54 -43.24 13.56 33.70
N ALA A 55 -44.13 14.13 34.53
CA ALA A 55 -45.02 13.37 35.42
C ALA A 55 -46.14 12.62 34.68
N ASP A 56 -46.47 13.05 33.46
CA ASP A 56 -47.50 12.44 32.60
C ASP A 56 -46.89 11.48 31.55
N LEU A 57 -45.56 11.25 31.58
CA LEU A 57 -44.88 10.30 30.69
C LEU A 57 -44.87 8.88 31.29
N PRO A 58 -44.97 7.82 30.47
CA PRO A 58 -44.87 6.44 30.95
C PRO A 58 -43.50 6.15 31.58
N SER A 59 -43.47 5.54 32.78
CA SER A 59 -42.22 5.22 33.49
C SER A 59 -41.37 4.15 32.81
N ASP A 60 -41.96 3.37 31.90
CA ASP A 60 -41.32 2.29 31.14
C ASP A 60 -40.82 2.74 29.76
N TYR A 61 -40.95 4.03 29.42
CA TYR A 61 -40.60 4.59 28.12
C TYR A 61 -41.37 3.96 26.94
N SER A 62 -42.57 3.41 27.19
CA SER A 62 -43.42 2.80 26.15
C SER A 62 -43.71 3.75 24.99
N ASP A 63 -43.85 5.04 25.25
CA ASP A 63 -44.00 6.08 24.23
C ASP A 63 -42.80 6.18 23.26
N ILE A 64 -41.57 6.10 23.77
CA ILE A 64 -40.35 6.09 22.95
C ILE A 64 -40.18 4.73 22.25
N LEU A 65 -40.50 3.63 22.93
CA LEU A 65 -40.45 2.29 22.33
C LEU A 65 -41.44 2.16 21.17
N ASP A 66 -42.63 2.75 21.27
CA ASP A 66 -43.63 2.80 20.22
C ASP A 66 -43.15 3.60 19.01
N GLN A 67 -42.49 4.75 19.23
CA GLN A 67 -41.84 5.53 18.16
C GLN A 67 -40.80 4.68 17.43
N VAL A 68 -39.94 3.97 18.16
CA VAL A 68 -38.91 3.08 17.59
C VAL A 68 -39.55 1.92 16.83
N ALA A 69 -40.59 1.29 17.40
CA ALA A 69 -41.32 0.20 16.76
C ALA A 69 -41.99 0.64 15.45
N LEU A 70 -42.60 1.83 15.44
CA LEU A 70 -43.20 2.43 14.25
C LEU A 70 -42.16 2.69 13.17
N MET A 71 -41.02 3.32 13.49
CA MET A 71 -39.95 3.55 12.52
C MET A 71 -39.38 2.25 11.96
N LYS A 72 -39.18 1.23 12.80
CA LYS A 72 -38.76 -0.11 12.35
C LYS A 72 -39.78 -0.73 11.40
N LYS A 73 -41.07 -0.60 11.69
CA LYS A 73 -42.16 -1.10 10.84
C LYS A 73 -42.16 -0.40 9.47
N ILE A 74 -42.04 0.93 9.46
CA ILE A 74 -41.93 1.72 8.22
C ILE A 74 -40.69 1.31 7.43
N ALA A 75 -39.53 1.18 8.10
CA ALA A 75 -38.30 0.78 7.43
C ALA A 75 -38.41 -0.62 6.80
N ALA A 76 -39.06 -1.56 7.48
CA ALA A 76 -39.20 -2.96 7.05
C ALA A 76 -40.28 -3.21 5.99
N THR A 77 -41.21 -2.27 5.79
CA THR A 77 -42.37 -2.44 4.91
C THR A 77 -42.28 -1.45 3.73
N PRO A 78 -42.29 -1.90 2.47
CA PRO A 78 -42.26 -0.99 1.35
C PRO A 78 -43.60 -0.25 1.23
N ASP A 79 -43.56 1.02 0.88
CA ASP A 79 -44.75 1.75 0.45
C ASP A 79 -45.10 1.36 -0.99
N LEU A 80 -46.19 0.62 -1.16
CA LEU A 80 -46.65 0.13 -2.46
C LEU A 80 -47.10 1.26 -3.42
N GLN A 81 -47.41 2.45 -2.89
CA GLN A 81 -47.75 3.63 -3.68
C GLN A 81 -46.51 4.44 -4.07
N ASN A 82 -45.35 4.13 -3.50
CA ASN A 82 -44.11 4.80 -3.84
C ASN A 82 -43.71 4.49 -5.30
N ARG A 83 -43.63 5.54 -6.12
CA ARG A 83 -43.26 5.45 -7.54
C ARG A 83 -41.89 4.78 -7.76
N GLY A 84 -40.92 5.00 -6.86
CA GLY A 84 -39.60 4.38 -6.92
C GLY A 84 -39.68 2.87 -6.71
N TYR A 85 -40.47 2.43 -5.72
CA TYR A 85 -40.72 1.00 -5.47
C TYR A 85 -41.45 0.32 -6.63
N GLN A 86 -42.52 0.94 -7.16
CA GLN A 86 -43.23 0.42 -8.34
C GLN A 86 -42.30 0.27 -9.54
N ARG A 87 -41.46 1.28 -9.82
CA ARG A 87 -40.45 1.22 -10.89
C ARG A 87 -39.42 0.12 -10.68
N GLN A 88 -38.92 -0.07 -9.45
CA GLN A 88 -37.99 -1.15 -9.12
C GLN A 88 -38.59 -2.51 -9.48
N LYS A 89 -39.85 -2.74 -9.09
CA LYS A 89 -40.56 -4.00 -9.36
C LYS A 89 -40.87 -4.21 -10.84
N THR A 90 -41.36 -3.19 -11.54
CA THR A 90 -41.64 -3.28 -12.98
C THR A 90 -40.37 -3.52 -13.80
N ALA A 91 -39.21 -3.07 -13.32
CA ALA A 91 -37.91 -3.34 -13.94
C ALA A 91 -37.37 -4.77 -13.67
N GLY A 92 -38.15 -5.63 -13.01
CA GLY A 92 -37.75 -7.01 -12.69
C GLY A 92 -36.78 -7.13 -11.52
N LYS A 93 -36.52 -6.03 -10.78
CA LYS A 93 -35.51 -5.98 -9.72
C LYS A 93 -36.13 -6.28 -8.35
N LEU A 94 -35.39 -6.98 -7.52
CA LEU A 94 -35.71 -7.13 -6.10
C LEU A 94 -35.54 -5.80 -5.35
N TRP A 95 -36.32 -5.62 -4.29
CA TRP A 95 -36.12 -4.56 -3.33
C TRP A 95 -34.98 -4.91 -2.37
N ALA A 96 -34.31 -3.90 -1.81
CA ALA A 96 -33.12 -4.09 -0.97
C ALA A 96 -33.32 -5.11 0.16
N ARG A 97 -34.48 -5.10 0.84
CA ARG A 97 -34.75 -6.07 1.91
C ARG A 97 -35.05 -7.47 1.42
N GLU A 98 -35.64 -7.61 0.24
CA GLU A 98 -35.86 -8.92 -0.38
C GLU A 98 -34.53 -9.56 -0.74
N ARG A 99 -33.56 -8.78 -1.25
CA ARG A 99 -32.19 -9.24 -1.50
C ARG A 99 -31.52 -9.73 -0.23
N ILE A 100 -31.64 -8.97 0.86
CA ILE A 100 -31.12 -9.36 2.19
C ILE A 100 -31.72 -10.70 2.61
N LEU A 101 -33.04 -10.86 2.50
CA LEU A 101 -33.75 -12.09 2.90
C LEU A 101 -33.43 -13.29 1.98
N GLN A 102 -33.17 -13.06 0.70
CA GLN A 102 -32.83 -14.14 -0.24
C GLN A 102 -31.39 -14.61 -0.10
N LEU A 103 -30.45 -13.70 0.21
CA LEU A 103 -29.05 -14.04 0.40
C LEU A 103 -28.81 -14.77 1.74
N LEU A 104 -29.45 -14.30 2.81
CA LEU A 104 -29.19 -14.76 4.17
C LEU A 104 -30.04 -15.96 4.58
N ASP A 105 -29.52 -16.75 5.53
CA ASP A 105 -30.28 -17.80 6.18
C ASP A 105 -31.51 -17.21 6.89
N PRO A 106 -32.67 -17.89 6.86
CA PRO A 106 -33.89 -17.43 7.52
C PRO A 106 -33.68 -17.07 9.00
N GLY A 107 -34.18 -15.91 9.42
CA GLY A 107 -34.12 -15.45 10.82
C GLY A 107 -32.74 -14.96 11.28
N SER A 108 -31.71 -14.93 10.42
CA SER A 108 -30.36 -14.52 10.82
C SER A 108 -30.09 -13.01 10.75
N TRP A 109 -30.94 -12.25 10.05
CA TRP A 109 -30.73 -10.82 9.82
C TRP A 109 -30.79 -9.98 11.11
N ARG A 110 -29.72 -9.25 11.37
CA ARG A 110 -29.58 -8.30 12.47
C ARG A 110 -29.12 -6.95 11.93
N GLU A 111 -30.08 -6.08 11.67
CA GLU A 111 -29.84 -4.74 11.13
C GLU A 111 -29.13 -3.82 12.12
N LEU A 112 -28.16 -3.05 11.63
CA LEU A 112 -27.52 -1.96 12.35
C LEU A 112 -28.27 -0.65 12.06
N GLY A 113 -28.64 0.09 13.11
CA GLY A 113 -29.32 1.38 12.98
C GLY A 113 -30.59 1.32 12.11
N PRO A 114 -31.59 0.47 12.43
CA PRO A 114 -32.81 0.33 11.62
C PRO A 114 -33.71 1.58 11.62
N VAL A 115 -33.53 2.47 12.60
CA VAL A 115 -34.26 3.75 12.72
C VAL A 115 -33.43 4.95 12.25
N SER A 116 -32.25 4.71 11.65
CA SER A 116 -31.48 5.79 11.02
C SER A 116 -32.20 6.27 9.77
N GLY A 117 -32.36 7.59 9.63
CA GLY A 117 -33.08 8.19 8.52
C GLY A 117 -33.40 9.66 8.76
N SER A 118 -34.29 10.22 7.94
CA SER A 118 -34.88 11.54 8.15
C SER A 118 -36.30 11.39 8.70
N ALA A 119 -36.63 12.11 9.76
CA ALA A 119 -37.94 12.09 10.40
C ALA A 119 -38.51 13.51 10.52
N ARG A 120 -39.83 13.64 10.28
CA ARG A 120 -40.61 14.85 10.59
C ARG A 120 -41.42 14.59 11.84
N TRP A 121 -41.23 15.44 12.85
CA TRP A 121 -41.85 15.30 14.15
C TRP A 121 -42.93 16.35 14.34
N ARG A 122 -44.05 15.95 14.94
CA ARG A 122 -45.12 16.82 15.37
C ARG A 122 -45.16 16.84 16.90
N ARG A 123 -45.13 18.04 17.48
CA ARG A 123 -45.25 18.20 18.93
C ARG A 123 -46.63 17.74 19.42
N ASP A 124 -46.66 17.12 20.59
CA ASP A 124 -47.89 16.83 21.29
C ASP A 124 -48.47 18.13 21.87
N GLU A 125 -49.77 18.35 21.67
CA GLU A 125 -50.45 19.58 22.09
C GLU A 125 -50.68 19.63 23.61
N GLN A 126 -50.69 18.47 24.27
CA GLN A 126 -51.00 18.31 25.68
C GLN A 126 -49.75 18.15 26.54
N ASN A 127 -48.66 17.62 25.98
CA ASN A 127 -47.38 17.47 26.68
C ASN A 127 -46.20 17.96 25.84
N ALA A 128 -45.57 19.05 26.28
CA ALA A 128 -44.43 19.66 25.59
C ALA A 128 -43.16 18.79 25.52
N GLN A 129 -43.07 17.70 26.29
CA GLN A 129 -41.97 16.72 26.24
C GLN A 129 -42.28 15.50 25.36
N ARG A 130 -43.48 15.42 24.78
CA ARG A 130 -43.90 14.32 23.90
C ARG A 130 -43.98 14.79 22.45
N GLU A 131 -43.50 13.96 21.53
CA GLU A 131 -43.60 14.19 20.09
C GLU A 131 -44.11 12.92 19.39
N HIS A 132 -44.73 13.11 18.23
CA HIS A 132 -45.26 12.05 17.38
C HIS A 132 -44.56 12.08 16.03
N ILE A 133 -44.30 10.90 15.47
CA ILE A 133 -43.71 10.77 14.13
C ILE A 133 -44.80 11.03 13.11
N GLU A 134 -44.62 12.08 12.32
CA GLU A 134 -45.53 12.39 11.21
C GLU A 134 -45.06 11.66 9.93
N GLU A 135 -43.76 11.71 9.65
CA GLU A 135 -43.14 11.04 8.50
C GLU A 135 -41.76 10.52 8.86
N PHE A 136 -41.38 9.38 8.28
CA PHE A 136 -40.05 8.81 8.42
C PHE A 136 -39.60 8.20 7.09
N THR A 137 -38.37 8.53 6.67
CA THR A 137 -37.69 7.89 5.54
C THR A 137 -36.39 7.27 6.05
N PRO A 138 -36.23 5.94 5.97
CA PRO A 138 -35.00 5.28 6.42
C PRO A 138 -33.82 5.63 5.51
N THR A 139 -32.60 5.35 5.98
CA THR A 139 -31.40 5.42 5.13
C THR A 139 -31.54 4.48 3.93
N ASN A 140 -31.15 4.94 2.75
CA ASN A 140 -31.14 4.16 1.50
C ASN A 140 -30.07 3.05 1.42
N ASN A 141 -29.46 2.69 2.54
CA ASN A 141 -28.47 1.62 2.62
C ASN A 141 -28.70 0.82 3.90
N PRO A 142 -29.63 -0.14 3.90
CA PRO A 142 -29.74 -1.14 4.96
C PRO A 142 -28.43 -1.92 5.09
N GLN A 143 -27.96 -2.06 6.32
CA GLN A 143 -26.67 -2.68 6.66
C GLN A 143 -26.81 -3.47 7.96
N GLY A 144 -26.09 -4.57 8.07
CA GLY A 144 -26.25 -5.45 9.23
C GLY A 144 -25.44 -6.73 9.14
N PHE A 145 -25.72 -7.61 10.08
CA PHE A 145 -25.14 -8.94 10.13
C PHE A 145 -26.18 -9.99 9.76
N GLY A 146 -25.73 -11.09 9.19
CA GLY A 146 -26.55 -12.26 8.94
C GLY A 146 -25.68 -13.48 8.74
N THR A 147 -26.29 -14.65 8.66
CA THR A 147 -25.56 -15.87 8.30
C THR A 147 -25.88 -16.30 6.89
N VAL A 148 -24.89 -16.89 6.22
CA VAL A 148 -25.05 -17.54 4.92
C VAL A 148 -24.57 -18.98 5.04
N THR A 149 -25.32 -19.90 4.44
CA THR A 149 -24.94 -21.30 4.32
C THR A 149 -24.72 -21.64 2.85
N ASP A 150 -23.52 -22.13 2.52
CA ASP A 150 -23.26 -22.67 1.19
C ASP A 150 -23.95 -24.03 1.03
N PRO A 151 -24.84 -24.21 0.05
CA PRO A 151 -25.63 -25.44 -0.09
C PRO A 151 -24.78 -26.64 -0.53
N ARG A 152 -23.58 -26.42 -1.08
CA ARG A 152 -22.70 -27.49 -1.59
C ARG A 152 -21.89 -28.13 -0.48
N THR A 153 -21.46 -27.34 0.49
CA THR A 153 -20.58 -27.76 1.58
C THR A 153 -21.27 -27.79 2.95
N GLY A 154 -22.47 -27.20 3.07
CA GLY A 154 -23.18 -27.01 4.34
C GLY A 154 -22.50 -25.99 5.27
N MET A 155 -21.52 -25.25 4.77
CA MET A 155 -20.72 -24.34 5.57
C MET A 155 -21.48 -23.06 5.88
N ARG A 156 -21.67 -22.79 7.18
CA ARG A 156 -22.39 -21.62 7.69
C ARG A 156 -21.43 -20.55 8.20
N ARG A 157 -21.65 -19.29 7.84
CA ARG A 157 -20.80 -18.14 8.22
C ARG A 157 -21.60 -16.90 8.55
N GLU A 158 -21.14 -16.12 9.53
CA GLU A 158 -21.62 -14.76 9.74
C GLU A 158 -20.96 -13.82 8.72
N ILE A 159 -21.74 -12.92 8.12
CA ILE A 159 -21.26 -11.88 7.22
C ILE A 159 -21.77 -10.51 7.67
N TYR A 160 -21.00 -9.47 7.36
CA TYR A 160 -21.48 -8.09 7.34
C TYR A 160 -21.96 -7.77 5.92
N LEU A 161 -23.21 -7.31 5.80
CA LEU A 161 -23.88 -7.08 4.53
C LEU A 161 -24.30 -5.61 4.41
N THR A 162 -24.08 -5.02 3.25
CA THR A 162 -24.67 -3.73 2.86
C THR A 162 -25.50 -3.91 1.59
N ALA A 163 -26.73 -3.40 1.55
CA ALA A 163 -27.56 -3.43 0.35
C ALA A 163 -28.07 -2.03 0.03
N ASP A 164 -27.92 -1.58 -1.22
CA ASP A 164 -28.43 -0.29 -1.66
C ASP A 164 -29.92 -0.39 -1.97
N ASP A 165 -30.69 0.57 -1.45
CA ASP A 165 -32.10 0.76 -1.75
C ASP A 165 -32.28 1.86 -2.80
N PHE A 166 -32.30 1.44 -4.06
CA PHE A 166 -32.49 2.32 -5.21
C PHE A 166 -33.83 3.08 -5.18
N THR A 167 -34.83 2.58 -4.45
CA THR A 167 -36.14 3.24 -4.36
C THR A 167 -36.07 4.56 -3.56
N ILE A 168 -35.04 4.72 -2.72
CA ILE A 168 -34.81 5.91 -1.90
C ILE A 168 -33.67 6.72 -2.52
N ARG A 169 -34.04 7.77 -3.26
CA ARG A 169 -33.11 8.71 -3.91
C ARG A 169 -32.09 8.00 -4.83
N ALA A 170 -32.44 6.89 -5.49
CA ALA A 170 -31.52 6.14 -6.36
C ALA A 170 -30.17 5.77 -5.69
N GLY A 171 -30.18 5.62 -4.36
CA GLY A 171 -28.96 5.36 -3.59
C GLY A 171 -28.02 6.56 -3.43
N HIS A 172 -28.44 7.81 -3.69
CA HIS A 172 -27.61 9.01 -3.53
C HIS A 172 -27.33 9.42 -2.07
N ALA A 173 -26.27 10.22 -1.86
CA ALA A 173 -25.80 10.68 -0.55
C ALA A 173 -26.87 11.39 0.28
N ASP A 174 -27.80 12.13 -0.35
CA ASP A 174 -28.87 12.86 0.35
C ASP A 174 -29.98 11.95 0.89
N GLY A 175 -30.02 10.68 0.47
CA GLY A 175 -30.84 9.62 1.08
C GLY A 175 -30.07 8.69 2.03
N GLY A 176 -28.75 8.86 2.14
CA GLY A 176 -27.86 7.97 2.88
C GLY A 176 -27.35 8.56 4.20
N ASN A 177 -26.57 7.76 4.93
CA ASN A 177 -25.82 8.22 6.09
C ASN A 177 -24.41 7.60 6.06
N SER A 178 -23.41 8.42 5.77
CA SER A 178 -22.02 7.96 5.61
C SER A 178 -21.41 7.41 6.90
N GLN A 179 -21.79 7.95 8.07
CA GLN A 179 -21.30 7.47 9.37
C GLN A 179 -21.76 6.04 9.66
N LYS A 180 -22.98 5.67 9.24
CA LYS A 180 -23.49 4.30 9.36
C LYS A 180 -22.62 3.31 8.58
N THR A 181 -22.32 3.62 7.32
CA THR A 181 -21.42 2.80 6.48
C THR A 181 -20.03 2.71 7.07
N ILE A 182 -19.41 3.84 7.43
CA ILE A 182 -18.06 3.87 8.02
C ILE A 182 -18.00 3.06 9.31
N TYR A 183 -19.01 3.16 10.17
CA TYR A 183 -19.10 2.39 11.41
C TYR A 183 -19.15 0.88 11.14
N GLY A 184 -20.02 0.43 10.23
CA GLY A 184 -20.16 -0.98 9.90
C GLY A 184 -18.90 -1.58 9.26
N GLU A 185 -18.27 -0.86 8.34
CA GLU A 185 -17.00 -1.27 7.71
C GLU A 185 -15.85 -1.37 8.73
N LYS A 186 -15.76 -0.43 9.68
CA LYS A 186 -14.82 -0.50 10.82
C LYS A 186 -15.12 -1.67 11.74
N LEU A 187 -16.39 -1.97 11.96
CA LEU A 187 -16.83 -3.08 12.80
C LEU A 187 -16.48 -4.43 12.16
N ALA A 188 -16.64 -4.57 10.84
CA ALA A 188 -16.21 -5.75 10.09
C ALA A 188 -14.70 -5.99 10.23
N ILE A 189 -13.87 -4.94 10.12
CA ILE A 189 -12.43 -5.02 10.36
C ILE A 189 -12.13 -5.48 11.79
N LYS A 190 -12.78 -4.84 12.78
CA LYS A 190 -12.54 -5.14 14.20
C LYS A 190 -12.91 -6.58 14.56
N LYS A 191 -14.02 -7.08 13.98
CA LYS A 191 -14.52 -8.44 14.20
C LYS A 191 -13.91 -9.49 13.28
N LYS A 192 -13.24 -9.07 12.20
CA LYS A 192 -12.66 -9.95 11.17
C LYS A 192 -13.73 -10.81 10.49
N ILE A 193 -14.82 -10.16 10.10
CA ILE A 193 -15.99 -10.81 9.49
C ILE A 193 -16.03 -10.45 8.00
N PRO A 194 -16.33 -11.42 7.11
CA PRO A 194 -16.53 -11.17 5.69
C PRO A 194 -17.51 -10.04 5.39
N VAL A 195 -17.25 -9.27 4.33
CA VAL A 195 -18.08 -8.16 3.88
C VAL A 195 -18.70 -8.50 2.52
N VAL A 196 -20.03 -8.34 2.42
CA VAL A 196 -20.78 -8.50 1.16
C VAL A 196 -21.51 -7.20 0.83
N LYS A 197 -21.44 -6.78 -0.43
CA LYS A 197 -22.05 -5.53 -0.91
C LYS A 197 -22.99 -5.81 -2.07
N LEU A 198 -24.26 -5.48 -1.92
CA LEU A 198 -25.27 -5.55 -2.97
C LEU A 198 -25.52 -4.12 -3.45
N VAL A 199 -24.99 -3.78 -4.63
CA VAL A 199 -24.95 -2.42 -5.14
C VAL A 199 -25.98 -2.22 -6.24
N ASP A 200 -26.80 -1.19 -6.05
CA ASP A 200 -27.88 -0.75 -6.92
C ASP A 200 -28.14 0.73 -6.65
N GLY A 201 -27.36 1.59 -7.32
CA GLY A 201 -27.30 3.03 -7.13
C GLY A 201 -25.88 3.54 -6.95
N SER A 202 -25.76 4.70 -6.33
CA SER A 202 -24.45 5.32 -6.05
C SER A 202 -23.86 4.99 -4.67
N SER A 203 -24.50 4.11 -3.88
CA SER A 203 -24.07 3.74 -2.51
C SER A 203 -23.76 4.92 -1.58
N GLY A 204 -24.59 5.96 -1.60
CA GLY A 204 -24.35 7.22 -0.88
C GLY A 204 -23.34 8.12 -1.57
N GLY A 205 -23.14 7.96 -2.89
CA GLY A 205 -22.30 8.80 -3.73
C GLY A 205 -22.91 10.19 -3.99
N GLY A 206 -22.14 11.08 -4.60
CA GLY A 206 -22.44 12.51 -4.71
C GLY A 206 -23.88 12.86 -5.10
N SER A 207 -24.40 13.91 -4.47
CA SER A 207 -25.73 14.47 -4.73
C SER A 207 -25.66 15.99 -4.81
N VAL A 208 -26.12 16.55 -5.91
CA VAL A 208 -26.17 18.01 -6.11
C VAL A 208 -27.13 18.69 -5.13
N SER A 209 -28.14 17.97 -4.64
CA SER A 209 -29.11 18.48 -3.66
C SER A 209 -28.47 18.80 -2.30
N ILE A 210 -27.31 18.21 -1.99
CA ILE A 210 -26.55 18.54 -0.78
C ILE A 210 -26.03 19.97 -0.82
N ILE A 211 -25.66 20.49 -1.99
CA ILE A 211 -25.18 21.87 -2.15
C ILE A 211 -26.28 22.85 -1.73
N ALA A 212 -27.50 22.63 -2.22
CA ALA A 212 -28.65 23.45 -1.85
C ALA A 212 -28.97 23.38 -0.35
N LYS A 213 -28.83 22.19 0.26
CA LYS A 213 -29.07 21.99 1.70
C LYS A 213 -27.97 22.61 2.57
N ALA A 214 -26.72 22.58 2.12
CA ALA A 214 -25.57 23.10 2.85
C ALA A 214 -25.39 24.61 2.66
N GLY A 215 -25.81 25.16 1.51
CA GLY A 215 -25.58 26.55 1.11
C GLY A 215 -24.20 26.80 0.49
N TRP A 216 -23.40 25.76 0.26
CA TRP A 216 -22.05 25.82 -0.30
C TRP A 216 -21.68 24.47 -0.94
N SER A 217 -20.70 24.48 -1.84
CA SER A 217 -20.13 23.26 -2.44
C SER A 217 -18.91 22.77 -1.65
N TYR A 218 -18.74 21.45 -1.57
CA TYR A 218 -17.68 20.82 -0.78
C TYR A 218 -16.70 20.04 -1.65
N ILE A 219 -15.47 19.84 -1.15
CA ILE A 219 -14.51 18.91 -1.75
C ILE A 219 -14.87 17.49 -1.28
N PRO A 220 -15.10 16.52 -2.18
CA PRO A 220 -15.55 15.18 -1.79
C PRO A 220 -14.44 14.40 -1.08
N MET A 221 -14.73 13.91 0.14
CA MET A 221 -13.84 13.01 0.87
C MET A 221 -14.22 11.54 0.65
N ASN A 222 -13.23 10.67 0.42
CA ASN A 222 -13.46 9.23 0.31
C ASN A 222 -12.98 8.47 1.55
N GLY A 223 -13.82 8.44 2.58
CA GLY A 223 -13.51 7.72 3.84
C GLY A 223 -13.58 6.19 3.72
N TYR A 224 -14.16 5.65 2.64
CA TYR A 224 -14.42 4.21 2.48
C TYR A 224 -13.21 3.44 1.93
N LEU A 225 -12.52 3.95 0.90
CA LEU A 225 -11.46 3.20 0.21
C LEU A 225 -10.32 2.77 1.13
N HIS A 226 -9.98 3.60 2.13
CA HIS A 226 -8.98 3.25 3.13
C HIS A 226 -9.38 2.02 3.96
N LEU A 227 -10.66 1.91 4.34
CA LEU A 227 -11.18 0.75 5.08
C LEU A 227 -11.23 -0.49 4.20
N ALA A 228 -11.65 -0.35 2.94
CA ALA A 228 -11.64 -1.44 1.98
C ALA A 228 -10.21 -1.99 1.79
N ALA A 229 -9.21 -1.12 1.61
CA ALA A 229 -7.82 -1.53 1.52
C ALA A 229 -7.33 -2.28 2.77
N GLN A 230 -7.72 -1.83 3.98
CA GLN A 230 -7.42 -2.55 5.21
C GLN A 230 -8.05 -3.95 5.24
N GLN A 231 -9.31 -4.09 4.81
CA GLN A 231 -10.00 -5.38 4.73
C GLN A 231 -9.30 -6.31 3.74
N LEU A 232 -8.98 -5.82 2.54
CA LEU A 232 -8.27 -6.57 1.50
C LEU A 232 -6.91 -7.07 1.99
N ASN A 233 -6.10 -6.19 2.58
CA ASN A 233 -4.77 -6.55 3.09
C ASN A 233 -4.81 -7.47 4.31
N ALA A 234 -5.84 -7.38 5.15
CA ALA A 234 -6.05 -8.29 6.27
C ALA A 234 -6.56 -9.68 5.83
N GLY A 235 -6.88 -9.83 4.55
CA GLY A 235 -7.52 -11.02 4.00
C GLY A 235 -8.90 -11.26 4.57
N ILE A 236 -9.67 -10.20 4.87
CA ILE A 236 -11.09 -10.31 5.18
C ILE A 236 -11.83 -10.45 3.84
N PRO A 237 -12.57 -11.55 3.58
CA PRO A 237 -13.31 -11.69 2.33
C PRO A 237 -14.20 -10.48 2.09
N ASN A 238 -14.06 -9.89 0.91
CA ASN A 238 -14.79 -8.71 0.52
C ASN A 238 -15.36 -8.98 -0.86
N LEU A 239 -16.68 -9.08 -0.96
CA LEU A 239 -17.39 -9.52 -2.17
C LEU A 239 -18.44 -8.48 -2.56
N GLY A 240 -18.60 -8.26 -3.87
CA GLY A 240 -19.56 -7.29 -4.39
C GLY A 240 -20.43 -7.85 -5.50
N ALA A 241 -21.72 -7.55 -5.46
CA ALA A 241 -22.65 -7.83 -6.56
C ALA A 241 -23.20 -6.54 -7.13
N VAL A 242 -23.15 -6.42 -8.46
CA VAL A 242 -23.90 -5.41 -9.22
C VAL A 242 -25.28 -5.98 -9.52
N VAL A 243 -26.29 -5.50 -8.79
CA VAL A 243 -27.70 -5.94 -8.87
C VAL A 243 -28.61 -4.81 -9.37
N GLY A 244 -28.07 -3.98 -10.26
CA GLY A 244 -28.71 -2.80 -10.81
C GLY A 244 -27.66 -1.80 -11.30
N PRO A 245 -28.04 -0.54 -11.59
CA PRO A 245 -27.08 0.48 -12.02
C PRO A 245 -26.14 0.91 -10.88
N ALA A 246 -24.85 0.57 -10.95
CA ALA A 246 -23.82 0.97 -10.01
C ALA A 246 -23.02 2.17 -10.55
N ILE A 247 -23.04 3.30 -9.83
CA ILE A 247 -22.56 4.59 -10.36
C ILE A 247 -21.51 5.21 -9.43
N GLY A 248 -20.40 5.67 -9.98
CA GLY A 248 -19.38 6.44 -9.26
C GLY A 248 -18.86 5.68 -8.03
N LEU A 249 -19.23 6.13 -6.82
CA LEU A 249 -18.85 5.44 -5.58
C LEU A 249 -19.40 4.01 -5.51
N GLY A 250 -20.62 3.76 -5.95
CA GLY A 250 -21.20 2.41 -5.98
C GLY A 250 -20.38 1.46 -6.86
N ALA A 251 -19.99 1.91 -8.06
CA ALA A 251 -19.10 1.17 -8.96
C ALA A 251 -17.74 0.88 -8.28
N ALA A 252 -17.11 1.91 -7.70
CA ALA A 252 -15.82 1.77 -7.01
C ALA A 252 -15.89 0.80 -5.82
N ARG A 253 -17.02 0.73 -5.09
CA ARG A 253 -17.22 -0.19 -3.96
C ARG A 253 -17.21 -1.66 -4.38
N VAL A 254 -17.74 -1.98 -5.57
CA VAL A 254 -17.75 -3.35 -6.11
C VAL A 254 -16.42 -3.73 -6.74
N VAL A 255 -15.77 -2.80 -7.45
CA VAL A 255 -14.45 -3.08 -8.05
C VAL A 255 -13.36 -3.21 -6.97
N THR A 256 -13.53 -2.56 -5.81
CA THR A 256 -12.64 -2.71 -4.64
C THR A 256 -13.04 -3.91 -3.79
N THR A 257 -12.98 -5.12 -4.37
CA THR A 257 -13.33 -6.40 -3.72
C THR A 257 -12.37 -7.51 -4.13
N HIS A 258 -12.36 -8.61 -3.38
CA HIS A 258 -11.63 -9.83 -3.77
C HIS A 258 -12.33 -10.59 -4.90
N PHE A 259 -13.67 -10.52 -4.93
CA PHE A 259 -14.51 -11.13 -5.97
C PHE A 259 -15.73 -10.26 -6.24
N SER A 260 -16.03 -10.06 -7.52
CA SER A 260 -17.22 -9.33 -7.97
C SER A 260 -18.06 -10.10 -8.99
N VAL A 261 -19.38 -9.93 -8.91
CA VAL A 261 -20.34 -10.56 -9.83
C VAL A 261 -21.39 -9.56 -10.30
N MET A 262 -21.86 -9.69 -11.53
CA MET A 262 -22.91 -8.82 -12.09
C MET A 262 -24.09 -9.64 -12.57
N ALA A 263 -25.32 -9.22 -12.21
CA ALA A 263 -26.55 -9.80 -12.71
C ALA A 263 -26.74 -9.42 -14.19
N GLY A 264 -26.88 -10.40 -15.06
CA GLY A 264 -26.85 -10.23 -16.52
C GLY A 264 -28.07 -9.54 -17.10
N ASP A 265 -29.21 -9.65 -16.43
CA ASP A 265 -30.51 -9.10 -16.81
C ASP A 265 -30.70 -7.63 -16.44
N ILE A 266 -30.14 -7.19 -15.30
CA ILE A 266 -30.37 -5.85 -14.73
C ILE A 266 -29.12 -5.05 -14.40
N GLY A 267 -27.94 -5.68 -14.37
CA GLY A 267 -26.69 -5.07 -13.93
C GLY A 267 -26.14 -4.07 -14.93
N ALA A 268 -25.64 -2.94 -14.43
CA ALA A 268 -24.86 -1.99 -15.21
C ALA A 268 -23.87 -1.27 -14.27
N LEU A 269 -22.68 -0.91 -14.76
CA LEU A 269 -21.64 -0.24 -13.99
C LEU A 269 -21.02 0.89 -14.81
N PHE A 270 -20.86 2.08 -14.23
CA PHE A 270 -20.24 3.21 -14.93
C PHE A 270 -19.70 4.28 -13.98
N ASN A 271 -18.70 5.04 -14.45
CA ASN A 271 -18.12 6.15 -13.69
C ASN A 271 -19.10 7.31 -13.56
N ALA A 272 -19.84 7.62 -14.64
CA ALA A 272 -20.86 8.64 -14.70
C ALA A 272 -22.06 8.14 -15.52
N GLY A 273 -23.27 8.58 -15.19
CA GLY A 273 -24.49 8.13 -15.86
C GLY A 273 -24.62 8.63 -17.31
N PRO A 274 -25.45 7.99 -18.15
CA PRO A 274 -25.55 8.30 -19.58
C PRO A 274 -25.76 9.78 -19.89
N LYS A 275 -26.64 10.46 -19.14
CA LYS A 275 -26.89 11.91 -19.34
C LYS A 275 -25.69 12.80 -19.06
N VAL A 276 -24.79 12.38 -18.16
CA VAL A 276 -23.53 13.10 -17.89
C VAL A 276 -22.52 12.83 -19.01
N VAL A 277 -22.48 11.59 -19.52
CA VAL A 277 -21.62 11.21 -20.65
C VAL A 277 -22.04 11.98 -21.90
N GLU A 278 -23.33 12.01 -22.24
CA GLU A 278 -23.90 12.78 -23.33
C GLU A 278 -23.47 14.25 -23.29
N GLY A 279 -23.64 14.90 -22.13
CA GLY A 279 -23.24 16.31 -21.95
C GLY A 279 -21.74 16.57 -21.99
N ALA A 280 -20.89 15.57 -21.71
CA ALA A 280 -19.43 15.73 -21.61
C ALA A 280 -18.67 15.24 -22.86
N THR A 281 -19.22 14.29 -23.60
CA THR A 281 -18.54 13.60 -24.71
C THR A 281 -19.27 13.75 -26.05
N MET A 282 -20.51 14.26 -26.05
CA MET A 282 -21.41 14.32 -27.21
C MET A 282 -21.84 12.93 -27.74
N GLU A 283 -21.71 11.89 -26.92
CA GLU A 283 -22.26 10.56 -27.22
C GLU A 283 -23.74 10.49 -26.79
N GLU A 284 -24.65 10.58 -27.76
CA GLU A 284 -26.11 10.59 -27.54
C GLU A 284 -26.73 9.17 -27.56
N ASP A 285 -27.94 9.05 -27.00
CA ASP A 285 -28.79 7.84 -27.04
C ASP A 285 -28.19 6.53 -26.47
N LEU A 286 -27.15 6.60 -25.64
CA LEU A 286 -26.60 5.44 -24.95
C LEU A 286 -27.55 4.88 -23.88
N SER A 287 -27.92 3.60 -23.99
CA SER A 287 -28.60 2.91 -22.90
C SER A 287 -27.64 2.55 -21.75
N LEU A 288 -28.18 2.18 -20.59
CA LEU A 288 -27.36 1.70 -19.47
C LEU A 288 -26.53 0.46 -19.85
N GLN A 289 -27.08 -0.39 -20.72
CA GLN A 289 -26.42 -1.61 -21.19
C GLN A 289 -25.32 -1.28 -22.20
N ASP A 290 -25.54 -0.31 -23.10
CA ASP A 290 -24.54 0.11 -24.09
C ASP A 290 -23.33 0.77 -23.42
N LEU A 291 -23.57 1.55 -22.35
CA LEU A 291 -22.51 2.25 -21.64
C LEU A 291 -21.71 1.34 -20.69
N GLY A 292 -22.39 0.43 -20.00
CA GLY A 292 -21.81 -0.24 -18.84
C GLY A 292 -22.43 -1.59 -18.51
N GLY A 293 -23.02 -2.28 -19.50
CA GLY A 293 -23.62 -3.59 -19.30
C GLY A 293 -22.62 -4.72 -19.04
N PRO A 294 -23.11 -5.94 -18.77
CA PRO A 294 -22.27 -7.09 -18.47
C PRO A 294 -21.35 -7.50 -19.62
N ALA A 295 -21.78 -7.28 -20.88
CA ALA A 295 -20.97 -7.57 -22.07
C ALA A 295 -19.67 -6.76 -22.12
N ILE A 296 -19.61 -5.62 -21.43
CA ILE A 296 -18.42 -4.77 -21.31
C ILE A 296 -17.63 -5.19 -20.06
N HIS A 297 -18.25 -5.10 -18.89
CA HIS A 297 -17.50 -5.19 -17.63
C HIS A 297 -17.13 -6.60 -17.21
N CYS A 298 -17.83 -7.64 -17.69
CA CYS A 298 -17.42 -9.02 -17.48
C CYS A 298 -16.35 -9.47 -18.48
N THR A 299 -16.10 -8.72 -19.56
CA THR A 299 -15.14 -9.07 -20.63
C THR A 299 -13.83 -8.28 -20.56
N ASN A 300 -13.79 -7.19 -19.78
CA ASN A 300 -12.62 -6.33 -19.63
C ASN A 300 -11.89 -6.46 -18.28
N GLY A 301 -12.38 -7.30 -17.35
CA GLY A 301 -11.78 -7.52 -16.04
C GLY A 301 -12.21 -6.57 -14.92
N THR A 302 -13.16 -5.67 -15.17
CA THR A 302 -13.75 -4.79 -14.14
C THR A 302 -14.61 -5.59 -13.16
N ILE A 303 -15.40 -6.54 -13.68
CA ILE A 303 -16.17 -7.50 -12.90
C ILE A 303 -15.66 -8.90 -13.18
N ASP A 304 -15.51 -9.72 -12.12
CA ASP A 304 -14.98 -11.06 -12.28
C ASP A 304 -15.94 -11.98 -13.01
N ASN A 305 -17.19 -12.08 -12.54
CA ASN A 305 -18.14 -13.04 -13.08
C ASN A 305 -19.44 -12.42 -13.56
N LEU A 306 -20.00 -13.04 -14.59
CA LEU A 306 -21.39 -12.88 -15.00
C LEU A 306 -22.26 -13.88 -14.25
N ALA A 307 -23.40 -13.42 -13.75
CA ALA A 307 -24.52 -14.25 -13.33
C ALA A 307 -25.71 -13.99 -14.26
N LYS A 308 -26.60 -14.97 -14.42
CA LYS A 308 -27.83 -14.83 -15.18
C LYS A 308 -28.76 -13.77 -14.58
N ASP A 309 -28.91 -13.79 -13.27
CA ASP A 309 -29.84 -12.97 -12.51
C ASP A 309 -29.32 -12.72 -11.07
N GLU A 310 -30.08 -11.97 -10.26
CA GLU A 310 -29.74 -11.68 -8.86
C GLU A 310 -29.59 -12.95 -8.00
N ALA A 311 -30.39 -13.99 -8.26
CA ALA A 311 -30.34 -15.22 -7.48
C ALA A 311 -29.00 -15.94 -7.71
N GLU A 312 -28.56 -16.04 -8.96
CA GLU A 312 -27.26 -16.64 -9.27
C GLU A 312 -26.09 -15.80 -8.72
N CYS A 313 -26.18 -14.46 -8.68
CA CYS A 313 -25.19 -13.63 -7.98
C CYS A 313 -25.01 -14.09 -6.52
N PHE A 314 -26.10 -14.32 -5.80
CA PHE A 314 -26.06 -14.74 -4.40
C PHE A 314 -25.48 -16.14 -4.23
N GLU A 315 -25.78 -17.07 -5.14
CA GLU A 315 -25.19 -18.41 -5.13
C GLU A 315 -23.67 -18.39 -5.39
N GLN A 316 -23.20 -17.54 -6.31
CA GLN A 316 -21.76 -17.36 -6.52
C GLN A 316 -21.07 -16.75 -5.30
N ILE A 317 -21.69 -15.76 -4.64
CA ILE A 317 -21.17 -15.18 -3.38
C ILE A 317 -21.04 -16.25 -2.29
N LYS A 318 -22.08 -17.06 -2.07
CA LYS A 318 -22.06 -18.16 -1.09
C LYS A 318 -20.96 -19.16 -1.42
N THR A 319 -20.83 -19.52 -2.70
CA THR A 319 -19.82 -20.46 -3.19
C THR A 319 -18.41 -19.94 -2.87
N VAL A 320 -18.08 -18.69 -3.22
CA VAL A 320 -16.75 -18.12 -2.96
C VAL A 320 -16.44 -18.05 -1.46
N LEU A 321 -17.40 -17.63 -0.63
CA LEU A 321 -17.22 -17.60 0.83
C LEU A 321 -16.91 -18.97 1.42
N ALA A 322 -17.42 -20.06 0.83
CA ALA A 322 -17.13 -21.41 1.29
C ALA A 322 -15.67 -21.84 1.06
N TYR A 323 -14.91 -21.17 0.17
CA TYR A 323 -13.50 -21.47 -0.08
C TYR A 323 -12.53 -20.68 0.80
N LEU A 324 -12.93 -19.50 1.29
CA LEU A 324 -12.03 -18.55 1.95
C LEU A 324 -12.10 -18.65 3.48
N PRO A 325 -11.04 -18.37 4.25
CA PRO A 325 -11.18 -18.17 5.71
C PRO A 325 -11.95 -16.87 6.02
N ASP A 326 -12.37 -16.65 7.27
CA ASP A 326 -13.02 -15.38 7.66
C ASP A 326 -12.04 -14.21 7.63
N TRP A 327 -10.75 -14.48 7.83
CA TRP A 327 -9.67 -13.53 7.62
C TRP A 327 -8.31 -14.23 7.33
N GLY A 328 -7.34 -13.51 6.79
CA GLY A 328 -6.07 -14.07 6.27
C GLY A 328 -5.09 -14.64 7.32
N MET A 329 -5.43 -14.59 8.61
CA MET A 329 -4.65 -15.20 9.70
C MET A 329 -5.26 -16.52 10.18
N GLN A 330 -6.26 -17.04 9.47
CA GLN A 330 -6.82 -18.36 9.67
C GLN A 330 -6.52 -19.26 8.47
N PRO A 331 -6.44 -20.58 8.67
CA PRO A 331 -6.38 -21.52 7.57
C PRO A 331 -7.73 -21.52 6.82
N PRO A 332 -7.72 -21.74 5.50
CA PRO A 332 -8.94 -21.98 4.74
C PRO A 332 -9.75 -23.16 5.28
N PRO A 333 -11.07 -23.17 5.09
CA PRO A 333 -11.95 -24.20 5.61
C PRO A 333 -11.82 -25.54 4.86
N VAL A 334 -11.53 -26.61 5.59
CA VAL A 334 -11.54 -27.98 5.06
C VAL A 334 -12.92 -28.61 5.25
N VAL A 335 -13.44 -29.26 4.22
CA VAL A 335 -14.74 -29.95 4.24
C VAL A 335 -14.56 -31.46 4.07
N ALA A 336 -15.58 -32.25 4.44
CA ALA A 336 -15.60 -33.67 4.11
C ALA A 336 -15.63 -33.87 2.59
N CYS A 337 -14.95 -34.90 2.09
CA CYS A 337 -14.88 -35.22 0.67
C CYS A 337 -15.22 -36.69 0.47
N GLU A 338 -16.19 -36.94 -0.42
CA GLU A 338 -16.63 -38.29 -0.80
C GLU A 338 -16.00 -38.78 -2.11
N ASP A 339 -15.33 -37.88 -2.86
CA ASP A 339 -14.61 -38.25 -4.09
C ASP A 339 -13.27 -38.89 -3.74
N ASP A 340 -13.06 -40.14 -4.17
CA ASP A 340 -11.83 -40.90 -3.88
C ASP A 340 -10.59 -40.12 -4.33
N VAL A 341 -9.66 -39.95 -3.39
CA VAL A 341 -8.37 -39.27 -3.64
C VAL A 341 -7.49 -40.04 -4.61
N ASN A 342 -7.70 -41.34 -4.78
CA ASN A 342 -6.97 -42.20 -5.71
C ASN A 342 -7.72 -42.42 -7.04
N ARG A 343 -8.83 -41.71 -7.28
CA ARG A 343 -9.56 -41.83 -8.56
C ARG A 343 -8.63 -41.53 -9.73
N GLU A 344 -8.56 -42.48 -10.65
CA GLU A 344 -7.86 -42.33 -11.92
C GLU A 344 -8.80 -41.84 -13.02
N ASP A 345 -8.25 -41.15 -14.02
CA ASP A 345 -8.94 -40.86 -15.27
C ASP A 345 -8.06 -41.21 -16.48
N LEU A 346 -8.34 -42.37 -17.08
CA LEU A 346 -7.62 -42.89 -18.25
C LEU A 346 -7.73 -41.97 -19.47
N SER A 347 -8.76 -41.12 -19.57
CA SER A 347 -8.93 -40.21 -20.71
C SER A 347 -7.81 -39.18 -20.81
N LEU A 348 -7.19 -38.82 -19.68
CA LEU A 348 -6.10 -37.85 -19.62
C LEU A 348 -4.85 -38.31 -20.39
N ARG A 349 -4.63 -39.62 -20.56
CA ARG A 349 -3.52 -40.16 -21.36
C ARG A 349 -3.58 -39.75 -22.83
N THR A 350 -4.77 -39.45 -23.34
CA THR A 350 -5.01 -39.14 -24.75
C THR A 350 -5.52 -37.73 -24.99
N ILE A 351 -5.76 -36.95 -23.94
CA ILE A 351 -6.34 -35.61 -24.07
C ILE A 351 -5.42 -34.65 -24.83
N ILE A 352 -4.10 -34.79 -24.63
CA ILE A 352 -3.10 -34.01 -25.34
C ILE A 352 -2.82 -34.66 -26.70
N PRO A 353 -3.16 -34.01 -27.83
CA PRO A 353 -2.93 -34.58 -29.14
C PRO A 353 -1.44 -34.63 -29.48
N ARG A 354 -0.98 -35.72 -30.11
CA ARG A 354 0.40 -35.82 -30.64
C ARG A 354 0.71 -34.81 -31.74
N ARG A 355 -0.31 -34.34 -32.48
CA ARG A 355 -0.14 -33.28 -33.48
C ARG A 355 0.04 -31.94 -32.77
N LYS A 356 1.23 -31.33 -32.90
CA LYS A 356 1.64 -30.09 -32.21
C LYS A 356 0.60 -28.95 -32.29
N ASN A 357 0.01 -28.75 -33.46
CA ASN A 357 -0.91 -27.63 -33.72
C ASN A 357 -2.37 -27.90 -33.30
N ARG A 358 -2.67 -29.11 -32.80
CA ARG A 358 -4.05 -29.45 -32.39
C ARG A 358 -4.27 -29.04 -30.94
N MET A 359 -5.33 -28.26 -30.74
CA MET A 359 -5.79 -27.79 -29.44
C MET A 359 -6.57 -28.88 -28.69
N TYR A 360 -6.77 -28.68 -27.39
CA TYR A 360 -7.54 -29.53 -26.50
C TYR A 360 -8.27 -28.68 -25.45
N ASN A 361 -9.30 -29.27 -24.84
CA ASN A 361 -10.07 -28.61 -23.80
C ASN A 361 -9.36 -28.74 -22.44
N ALA A 362 -8.80 -27.63 -21.93
CA ALA A 362 -8.13 -27.59 -20.64
C ALA A 362 -9.09 -27.71 -19.44
N TRP A 363 -10.36 -27.30 -19.59
CA TRP A 363 -11.36 -27.46 -18.52
C TRP A 363 -11.61 -28.92 -18.19
N HIS A 364 -11.58 -29.81 -19.18
CA HIS A 364 -11.71 -31.26 -18.93
C HIS A 364 -10.59 -31.80 -18.02
N ILE A 365 -9.37 -31.28 -18.15
CA ILE A 365 -8.26 -31.65 -17.24
C ILE A 365 -8.58 -31.16 -15.82
N ILE A 366 -8.97 -29.89 -15.67
CA ILE A 366 -9.29 -29.29 -14.37
C ILE A 366 -10.40 -30.10 -13.68
N GLU A 367 -11.54 -30.28 -14.34
CA GLU A 367 -12.71 -31.00 -13.80
C GLU A 367 -12.41 -32.47 -13.51
N SER A 368 -11.52 -33.09 -14.29
CA SER A 368 -11.08 -34.46 -14.04
C SER A 368 -10.27 -34.58 -12.76
N VAL A 369 -9.35 -33.65 -12.48
CA VAL A 369 -8.41 -33.78 -11.36
C VAL A 369 -8.96 -33.29 -10.03
N VAL A 370 -9.78 -32.22 -10.02
CA VAL A 370 -10.34 -31.65 -8.79
C VAL A 370 -11.47 -32.49 -8.22
N ASP A 371 -11.86 -32.24 -6.97
CA ASP A 371 -13.01 -32.91 -6.35
C ASP A 371 -14.28 -32.63 -7.18
N ARG A 372 -15.11 -33.66 -7.41
CA ARG A 372 -16.37 -33.53 -8.15
C ARG A 372 -17.22 -32.38 -7.63
N GLY A 373 -17.69 -31.52 -8.54
CA GLY A 373 -18.54 -30.37 -8.21
C GLY A 373 -17.84 -29.21 -7.48
N SER A 374 -16.52 -29.29 -7.27
CA SER A 374 -15.77 -28.24 -6.58
C SER A 374 -15.18 -27.17 -7.50
N TRP A 375 -15.20 -27.33 -8.81
CA TRP A 375 -14.67 -26.31 -9.73
C TRP A 375 -15.55 -25.05 -9.73
N PHE A 376 -14.93 -23.90 -9.45
CA PHE A 376 -15.54 -22.59 -9.56
C PHE A 376 -14.62 -21.64 -10.32
N GLU A 377 -14.95 -21.38 -11.59
CA GLU A 377 -14.16 -20.51 -12.46
C GLU A 377 -14.40 -19.03 -12.13
N ILE A 378 -13.31 -18.25 -12.13
CA ILE A 378 -13.32 -16.81 -11.94
C ILE A 378 -12.85 -16.13 -13.23
N GLY A 379 -13.59 -15.15 -13.73
CA GLY A 379 -13.17 -14.38 -14.89
C GLY A 379 -13.35 -15.08 -16.24
N ARG A 380 -14.33 -16.00 -16.40
CA ARG A 380 -14.47 -16.83 -17.62
C ARG A 380 -14.50 -16.03 -18.93
N LEU A 381 -14.99 -14.78 -18.88
CA LEU A 381 -15.20 -13.95 -20.06
C LEU A 381 -14.07 -12.94 -20.36
N TRP A 382 -13.08 -12.80 -19.48
CA TRP A 382 -11.93 -11.89 -19.67
C TRP A 382 -10.59 -12.61 -19.43
N GLY A 383 -9.50 -12.08 -20.00
CA GLY A 383 -8.17 -12.71 -19.89
C GLY A 383 -8.17 -14.19 -20.34
N ARG A 384 -8.87 -14.48 -21.45
CA ARG A 384 -9.31 -15.83 -21.85
C ARG A 384 -8.19 -16.80 -22.24
N THR A 385 -6.96 -16.34 -22.37
CA THR A 385 -5.74 -17.16 -22.50
C THR A 385 -5.43 -17.92 -21.20
N SER A 386 -5.95 -17.43 -20.07
CA SER A 386 -5.76 -17.99 -18.73
C SER A 386 -7.10 -18.42 -18.12
N ILE A 387 -7.13 -19.62 -17.54
CA ILE A 387 -8.23 -20.18 -16.77
C ILE A 387 -7.80 -20.15 -15.31
N VAL A 388 -8.56 -19.46 -14.47
CA VAL A 388 -8.28 -19.37 -13.03
C VAL A 388 -9.56 -19.62 -12.24
N GLY A 389 -9.43 -20.13 -11.03
CA GLY A 389 -10.60 -20.41 -10.21
C GLY A 389 -10.26 -21.13 -8.93
N LEU A 390 -11.29 -21.42 -8.15
CA LEU A 390 -11.19 -22.12 -6.88
C LEU A 390 -11.65 -23.56 -7.07
N ALA A 391 -10.98 -24.48 -6.38
CA ALA A 391 -11.35 -25.89 -6.39
C ALA A 391 -11.00 -26.57 -5.06
N ARG A 392 -11.30 -27.87 -4.94
CA ARG A 392 -10.84 -28.69 -3.81
C ARG A 392 -10.06 -29.91 -4.27
N PHE A 393 -9.11 -30.33 -3.43
CA PHE A 393 -8.49 -31.65 -3.48
C PHE A 393 -8.63 -32.31 -2.11
N GLY A 394 -9.40 -33.41 -2.05
CA GLY A 394 -9.69 -34.11 -0.79
C GLY A 394 -10.29 -33.17 0.27
N GLY A 395 -11.22 -32.31 -0.13
CA GLY A 395 -11.94 -31.37 0.74
C GLY A 395 -11.19 -30.09 1.08
N ARG A 396 -9.92 -29.96 0.70
CA ARG A 396 -9.08 -28.77 0.98
C ARG A 396 -9.15 -27.78 -0.17
N PRO A 397 -9.45 -26.50 0.07
CA PRO A 397 -9.59 -25.52 -0.99
C PRO A 397 -8.23 -25.10 -1.57
N VAL A 398 -8.19 -24.87 -2.87
CA VAL A 398 -6.99 -24.46 -3.61
C VAL A 398 -7.34 -23.42 -4.66
N GLY A 399 -6.34 -22.64 -5.07
CA GLY A 399 -6.37 -21.91 -6.33
C GLY A 399 -5.93 -22.81 -7.49
N ILE A 400 -6.60 -22.71 -8.63
CA ILE A 400 -6.18 -23.34 -9.88
C ILE A 400 -5.73 -22.26 -10.85
N LEU A 401 -4.60 -22.49 -11.52
CA LEU A 401 -4.14 -21.72 -12.66
C LEU A 401 -3.94 -22.67 -13.85
N SER A 402 -4.47 -22.34 -15.02
CA SER A 402 -4.32 -23.14 -16.23
C SER A 402 -4.34 -22.25 -17.46
N MET A 403 -3.83 -22.78 -18.57
CA MET A 403 -3.72 -22.07 -19.84
C MET A 403 -4.78 -22.62 -20.78
N ASN A 404 -5.45 -21.71 -21.48
CA ASN A 404 -6.44 -22.08 -22.48
C ASN A 404 -5.80 -22.15 -23.86
N CYS A 405 -5.41 -23.34 -24.28
CA CYS A 405 -4.77 -23.50 -25.58
C CYS A 405 -5.72 -23.25 -26.77
N GLU A 406 -7.04 -23.16 -26.55
CA GLU A 406 -8.03 -22.81 -27.57
C GLU A 406 -8.07 -21.30 -27.88
N VAL A 407 -7.45 -20.47 -27.04
CA VAL A 407 -7.37 -19.01 -27.22
C VAL A 407 -5.91 -18.60 -27.38
N ASN A 408 -5.57 -18.06 -28.56
CA ASN A 408 -4.21 -17.65 -28.91
C ASN A 408 -3.15 -18.75 -28.65
N GLY A 409 -3.54 -20.02 -28.80
CA GLY A 409 -2.65 -21.15 -28.54
C GLY A 409 -2.18 -21.25 -27.09
N GLY A 410 -2.82 -20.57 -26.12
CA GLY A 410 -2.40 -20.52 -24.71
C GLY A 410 -1.22 -19.59 -24.44
N ALA A 411 -0.85 -18.74 -25.41
CA ALA A 411 0.18 -17.72 -25.21
C ALA A 411 -0.27 -16.70 -24.17
N LEU A 412 0.62 -16.36 -23.25
CA LEU A 412 0.31 -15.46 -22.14
C LEU A 412 0.24 -14.01 -22.65
N ASP A 413 -0.95 -13.42 -22.62
CA ASP A 413 -1.20 -12.04 -23.03
C ASP A 413 -1.37 -11.11 -21.81
N ALA A 414 -1.62 -9.81 -22.06
CA ALA A 414 -1.71 -8.81 -21.02
C ALA A 414 -2.89 -9.06 -20.06
N ALA A 415 -4.08 -9.33 -20.60
CA ALA A 415 -5.27 -9.59 -19.81
C ALA A 415 -5.19 -10.92 -19.03
N GLY A 416 -4.65 -11.98 -19.64
CA GLY A 416 -4.36 -13.24 -18.95
C GLY A 416 -3.36 -13.05 -17.81
N SER A 417 -2.31 -12.26 -18.03
CA SER A 417 -1.32 -11.94 -16.99
C SER A 417 -1.94 -11.19 -15.81
N GLN A 418 -2.79 -10.19 -16.08
CA GLN A 418 -3.52 -9.46 -15.03
C GLN A 418 -4.46 -10.37 -14.23
N LYS A 419 -5.19 -11.24 -14.93
CA LYS A 419 -6.11 -12.22 -14.33
C LYS A 419 -5.38 -13.20 -13.41
N MET A 420 -4.28 -13.79 -13.88
CA MET A 420 -3.44 -14.69 -13.07
C MET A 420 -2.84 -13.95 -11.87
N MET A 421 -2.37 -12.72 -12.06
CA MET A 421 -1.81 -11.91 -10.97
C MET A 421 -2.86 -11.67 -9.87
N LYS A 422 -4.11 -11.33 -10.25
CA LYS A 422 -5.21 -11.16 -9.29
C LYS A 422 -5.47 -12.45 -8.52
N MET A 423 -5.50 -13.59 -9.19
CA MET A 423 -5.71 -14.89 -8.55
C MET A 423 -4.58 -15.27 -7.58
N ILE A 424 -3.31 -15.09 -7.98
CA ILE A 424 -2.14 -15.40 -7.14
C ILE A 424 -2.16 -14.56 -5.87
N LYS A 425 -2.44 -13.25 -5.99
CA LYS A 425 -2.55 -12.35 -4.83
C LYS A 425 -3.70 -12.73 -3.90
N MET A 426 -4.86 -13.10 -4.46
CA MET A 426 -6.00 -13.59 -3.68
C MET A 426 -5.62 -14.87 -2.92
N CYS A 427 -5.07 -15.86 -3.61
CA CYS A 427 -4.62 -17.11 -2.98
C CYS A 427 -3.60 -16.84 -1.89
N ASP A 428 -2.66 -15.93 -2.13
CA ASP A 428 -1.66 -15.57 -1.14
C ASP A 428 -2.29 -15.00 0.13
N VAL A 429 -3.13 -13.98 0.00
CA VAL A 429 -3.83 -13.30 1.09
C VAL A 429 -4.71 -14.27 1.90
N PHE A 430 -5.30 -15.27 1.26
CA PHE A 430 -6.17 -16.26 1.92
C PHE A 430 -5.48 -17.57 2.33
N ASN A 431 -4.16 -17.71 2.08
CA ASN A 431 -3.39 -18.93 2.35
C ASN A 431 -3.88 -20.16 1.56
N LEU A 432 -4.38 -19.98 0.35
CA LEU A 432 -4.82 -21.10 -0.50
C LEU A 432 -3.63 -21.62 -1.32
N PRO A 433 -3.18 -22.87 -1.13
CA PRO A 433 -2.19 -23.48 -2.03
C PRO A 433 -2.66 -23.42 -3.49
N ILE A 434 -1.72 -23.28 -4.42
CA ILE A 434 -2.01 -23.17 -5.84
C ILE A 434 -1.58 -24.46 -6.55
N VAL A 435 -2.48 -25.04 -7.33
CA VAL A 435 -2.15 -26.10 -8.29
C VAL A 435 -2.26 -25.52 -9.69
N GLN A 436 -1.18 -25.59 -10.47
CA GLN A 436 -1.15 -25.06 -11.83
C GLN A 436 -0.98 -26.16 -12.89
N LEU A 437 -1.78 -26.08 -13.95
CA LEU A 437 -1.74 -26.97 -15.11
C LEU A 437 -1.09 -26.21 -16.28
N VAL A 438 0.19 -26.47 -16.52
CA VAL A 438 1.04 -25.62 -17.37
C VAL A 438 1.08 -26.14 -18.81
N ASP A 439 0.66 -25.29 -19.76
CA ASP A 439 0.84 -25.46 -21.21
C ASP A 439 0.99 -24.08 -21.88
N VAL A 440 2.18 -23.48 -21.74
CA VAL A 440 2.47 -22.12 -22.19
C VAL A 440 3.54 -22.12 -23.29
N PRO A 441 3.22 -21.63 -24.51
CA PRO A 441 4.18 -21.52 -25.61
C PRO A 441 5.09 -20.29 -25.52
N GLY A 442 4.88 -19.41 -24.53
CA GLY A 442 5.56 -18.13 -24.39
C GLY A 442 4.57 -16.98 -24.18
N TYR A 443 5.08 -15.75 -24.21
CA TYR A 443 4.25 -14.56 -24.28
C TYR A 443 3.57 -14.44 -25.65
N ALA A 444 2.40 -13.81 -25.70
CA ALA A 444 1.80 -13.40 -26.95
C ALA A 444 2.73 -12.42 -27.68
N ILE A 445 2.88 -12.59 -28.99
CA ILE A 445 3.77 -11.80 -29.86
C ILE A 445 2.97 -11.05 -30.93
N GLY A 446 3.58 -10.04 -31.55
CA GLY A 446 3.01 -9.26 -32.65
C GLY A 446 2.52 -7.87 -32.22
N THR A 447 2.11 -7.05 -33.18
CA THR A 447 1.80 -5.62 -32.95
C THR A 447 0.68 -5.39 -31.93
N VAL A 448 -0.33 -6.26 -31.88
CA VAL A 448 -1.41 -6.19 -30.87
C VAL A 448 -0.86 -6.48 -29.47
N ALA A 449 0.03 -7.48 -29.34
CA ALA A 449 0.67 -7.81 -28.07
C ALA A 449 1.52 -6.63 -27.55
N GLU A 450 2.33 -6.02 -28.41
CA GLU A 450 3.14 -4.85 -28.06
C GLU A 450 2.26 -3.66 -27.62
N ARG A 451 1.19 -3.34 -28.36
CA ARG A 451 0.26 -2.25 -28.01
C ARG A 451 -0.48 -2.49 -26.69
N SER A 452 -0.78 -3.75 -26.36
CA SER A 452 -1.40 -4.12 -25.09
C SER A 452 -0.40 -4.26 -23.92
N ALA A 453 0.88 -3.96 -24.15
CA ALA A 453 1.94 -4.02 -23.16
C ALA A 453 2.12 -5.41 -22.52
N VAL A 454 2.09 -6.48 -23.33
CA VAL A 454 2.26 -7.86 -22.85
C VAL A 454 3.54 -8.04 -22.04
N MET A 455 4.67 -7.48 -22.46
CA MET A 455 5.92 -7.57 -21.71
C MET A 455 5.80 -6.96 -20.31
N LYS A 456 5.20 -5.77 -20.19
CA LYS A 456 5.00 -5.10 -18.90
C LYS A 456 4.13 -5.95 -17.97
N TRP A 457 2.97 -6.39 -18.44
CA TRP A 457 2.04 -7.18 -17.62
C TRP A 457 2.57 -8.59 -17.31
N GLY A 458 3.32 -9.19 -18.23
CA GLY A 458 4.04 -10.44 -17.99
C GLY A 458 5.08 -10.33 -16.89
N VAL A 459 5.85 -9.24 -16.87
CA VAL A 459 6.80 -8.94 -15.79
C VAL A 459 6.09 -8.62 -14.47
N GLU A 460 4.95 -7.92 -14.48
CA GLU A 460 4.15 -7.72 -13.26
C GLU A 460 3.59 -9.04 -12.69
N LEU A 461 3.17 -9.97 -13.57
CA LEU A 461 2.82 -11.33 -13.16
C LEU A 461 4.04 -12.05 -12.55
N ALA A 462 5.22 -11.94 -13.15
CA ALA A 462 6.44 -12.54 -12.63
C ALA A 462 6.76 -12.03 -11.22
N LYS A 463 6.66 -10.71 -11.00
CA LYS A 463 6.79 -10.14 -9.65
C LYS A 463 5.79 -10.74 -8.67
N ALA A 464 4.54 -10.95 -9.08
CA ALA A 464 3.54 -11.59 -8.22
C ALA A 464 3.90 -13.05 -7.89
N TYR A 465 4.43 -13.82 -8.85
CA TYR A 465 4.97 -15.15 -8.58
C TYR A 465 6.08 -15.08 -7.52
N TYR A 466 7.12 -14.29 -7.72
CA TYR A 466 8.28 -14.26 -6.82
C TYR A 466 8.05 -13.55 -5.47
N SER A 467 7.10 -12.61 -5.38
CA SER A 467 6.82 -11.87 -4.14
C SER A 467 5.77 -12.52 -3.24
N THR A 468 4.93 -13.40 -3.80
CA THR A 468 3.99 -14.18 -3.00
C THR A 468 4.67 -15.41 -2.39
N THR A 469 4.15 -15.84 -1.26
CA THR A 469 4.76 -16.88 -0.43
C THR A 469 3.92 -18.16 -0.37
N THR A 470 2.72 -18.14 -0.97
CA THR A 470 1.85 -19.32 -1.04
C THR A 470 2.50 -20.43 -1.87
N PRO A 471 2.42 -21.69 -1.40
CA PRO A 471 3.00 -22.81 -2.12
C PRO A 471 2.30 -23.03 -3.46
N ILE A 472 3.10 -23.37 -4.49
CA ILE A 472 2.62 -23.62 -5.85
C ILE A 472 3.12 -24.99 -6.30
N PHE A 473 2.21 -25.82 -6.81
CA PHE A 473 2.53 -27.12 -7.43
C PHE A 473 2.25 -27.08 -8.91
N SER A 474 3.23 -27.47 -9.72
CA SER A 474 3.13 -27.37 -11.18
C SER A 474 2.99 -28.74 -11.83
N VAL A 475 1.90 -28.95 -12.56
CA VAL A 475 1.74 -30.08 -13.47
C VAL A 475 1.99 -29.58 -14.88
N VAL A 476 3.16 -29.86 -15.43
CA VAL A 476 3.52 -29.52 -16.80
C VAL A 476 2.82 -30.50 -17.74
N THR A 477 1.71 -30.06 -18.34
CA THR A 477 0.85 -30.91 -19.18
C THR A 477 1.40 -31.04 -20.62
N ARG A 478 2.05 -29.99 -21.15
CA ARG A 478 2.65 -30.04 -22.49
C ARG A 478 3.79 -29.03 -22.67
N ARG A 479 3.48 -27.76 -22.98
CA ARG A 479 4.49 -26.74 -23.35
C ARG A 479 4.98 -25.92 -22.18
N VAL A 480 6.29 -25.66 -22.16
CA VAL A 480 6.92 -24.63 -21.33
C VAL A 480 8.02 -23.97 -22.17
N PHE A 481 7.76 -22.76 -22.66
CA PHE A 481 8.73 -22.03 -23.47
C PHE A 481 9.00 -20.61 -22.97
N GLY A 482 10.26 -20.20 -23.14
CA GLY A 482 10.72 -18.84 -22.91
C GLY A 482 10.50 -18.34 -21.47
N VAL A 483 10.58 -17.02 -21.31
CA VAL A 483 10.46 -16.35 -20.01
C VAL A 483 9.11 -16.62 -19.36
N ALA A 484 8.01 -16.60 -20.11
CA ALA A 484 6.67 -16.87 -19.58
C ALA A 484 6.59 -18.27 -18.93
N GLY A 485 7.10 -19.28 -19.61
CA GLY A 485 7.17 -20.64 -19.07
C GLY A 485 8.07 -20.73 -17.84
N GLY A 486 9.28 -20.15 -17.91
CA GLY A 486 10.24 -20.15 -16.81
C GLY A 486 9.67 -19.53 -15.53
N VAL A 487 9.05 -18.35 -15.63
CA VAL A 487 8.42 -17.66 -14.49
C VAL A 487 7.40 -18.55 -13.77
N MET A 488 6.59 -19.30 -14.52
CA MET A 488 5.56 -20.15 -13.91
C MET A 488 6.16 -21.32 -13.12
N ILE A 489 7.24 -21.93 -13.61
CA ILE A 489 7.77 -23.18 -13.04
C ILE A 489 8.97 -23.02 -12.10
N ASP A 490 9.58 -21.83 -12.03
CA ASP A 490 10.82 -21.55 -11.28
C ASP A 490 10.60 -20.66 -10.04
N SER A 491 9.33 -20.37 -9.72
CA SER A 491 8.99 -19.35 -8.71
C SER A 491 9.10 -19.78 -7.24
N ARG A 492 9.48 -21.04 -6.94
CA ARG A 492 9.49 -21.59 -5.57
C ARG A 492 10.76 -22.41 -5.33
N ASP A 493 11.24 -22.43 -4.10
CA ASP A 493 12.38 -23.24 -3.67
C ASP A 493 11.99 -24.05 -2.40
N PRO A 494 12.10 -25.39 -2.41
CA PRO A 494 12.43 -26.23 -3.57
C PRO A 494 11.35 -26.17 -4.66
N LEU A 495 11.75 -26.51 -5.89
CA LEU A 495 10.83 -26.65 -7.01
C LEU A 495 9.87 -27.82 -6.75
N MET A 496 8.56 -27.57 -6.88
CA MET A 496 7.52 -28.58 -6.71
C MET A 496 6.73 -28.73 -8.00
N ARG A 497 7.14 -29.68 -8.85
CA ARG A 497 6.52 -29.91 -10.15
C ARG A 497 6.65 -31.35 -10.62
N VAL A 498 5.74 -31.73 -11.50
CA VAL A 498 5.72 -33.00 -12.23
C VAL A 498 5.39 -32.70 -13.69
N ALA A 499 5.79 -33.57 -14.61
CA ALA A 499 5.47 -33.43 -16.02
C ALA A 499 4.69 -34.63 -16.56
N TRP A 500 3.87 -34.39 -17.58
CA TRP A 500 3.28 -35.44 -18.39
C TRP A 500 4.25 -35.89 -19.50
N PRO A 501 4.06 -37.11 -20.06
CA PRO A 501 4.90 -37.61 -21.16
C PRO A 501 4.76 -36.81 -22.45
N SER A 502 3.74 -35.94 -22.55
CA SER A 502 3.51 -35.00 -23.64
C SER A 502 4.42 -33.76 -23.60
N GLY A 503 5.36 -33.71 -22.67
CA GLY A 503 6.32 -32.63 -22.49
C GLY A 503 7.03 -32.14 -23.76
N ASN A 504 7.03 -30.83 -23.96
CA ASN A 504 7.73 -30.15 -25.05
C ASN A 504 8.17 -28.75 -24.59
N TRP A 505 9.44 -28.56 -24.27
CA TRP A 505 9.94 -27.36 -23.59
C TRP A 505 11.30 -26.93 -24.09
N GLY A 506 11.65 -25.67 -23.81
CA GLY A 506 12.96 -25.09 -24.14
C GLY A 506 12.92 -23.56 -24.13
N SER A 507 14.03 -22.92 -24.46
CA SER A 507 14.09 -21.45 -24.54
C SER A 507 13.23 -20.92 -25.69
N LEU A 508 13.23 -21.60 -26.83
CA LEU A 508 12.49 -21.27 -28.04
C LEU A 508 11.92 -22.55 -28.67
N PRO A 509 10.75 -22.49 -29.33
CA PRO A 509 10.29 -23.57 -30.21
C PRO A 509 11.33 -23.87 -31.30
N LEU A 510 11.44 -25.13 -31.73
CA LEU A 510 12.34 -25.49 -32.84
C LEU A 510 11.94 -24.83 -34.16
N ASP A 511 10.64 -24.64 -34.37
CA ASP A 511 10.09 -23.97 -35.55
C ASP A 511 10.60 -22.52 -35.56
N GLY A 512 11.51 -22.21 -36.48
CA GLY A 512 12.23 -20.94 -36.57
C GLY A 512 13.48 -20.83 -35.68
N GLY A 513 13.59 -21.63 -34.61
CA GLY A 513 14.76 -21.64 -33.73
C GLY A 513 16.04 -22.12 -34.41
N ILE A 514 15.96 -23.14 -35.28
CA ILE A 514 17.10 -23.65 -36.05
C ILE A 514 17.59 -22.59 -37.04
N GLU A 515 16.68 -21.91 -37.75
CA GLU A 515 17.03 -20.87 -38.72
C GLU A 515 17.76 -19.71 -38.07
N VAL A 516 17.39 -19.34 -36.85
CA VAL A 516 18.04 -18.27 -36.08
C VAL A 516 19.40 -18.73 -35.56
N GLY A 517 19.46 -19.88 -34.90
CA GLY A 517 20.69 -20.39 -34.27
C GLY A 517 21.77 -20.79 -35.27
N HIS A 518 21.38 -21.35 -36.42
CA HIS A 518 22.28 -21.83 -37.47
C HIS A 518 22.26 -20.92 -38.72
N ARG A 519 21.77 -19.68 -38.60
CA ARG A 519 21.62 -18.76 -39.75
C ARG A 519 22.90 -18.60 -40.57
N PHE A 520 24.02 -18.45 -39.88
CA PHE A 520 25.33 -18.24 -40.51
C PHE A 520 25.80 -19.50 -41.23
N GLU A 521 25.76 -20.65 -40.56
CA GLU A 521 26.12 -21.96 -41.11
C GLU A 521 25.27 -22.30 -42.34
N LEU A 522 23.94 -22.18 -42.23
CA LEU A 522 23.01 -22.46 -43.32
C LEU A 522 23.22 -21.52 -44.51
N LYS A 523 23.51 -20.23 -44.27
CA LYS A 523 23.85 -19.28 -45.34
C LYS A 523 25.18 -19.59 -46.01
N GLN A 524 26.19 -20.01 -45.26
CA GLN A 524 27.48 -20.40 -45.83
C GLN A 524 27.34 -21.65 -46.70
N ILE A 525 26.65 -22.69 -46.22
CA ILE A 525 26.38 -23.90 -47.00
C ILE A 525 25.57 -23.56 -48.24
N ALA A 526 24.53 -22.74 -48.13
CA ALA A 526 23.74 -22.31 -49.29
C ALA A 526 24.59 -21.57 -50.35
N LYS A 527 25.57 -20.77 -49.90
CA LYS A 527 26.48 -20.02 -50.79
C LYS A 527 27.55 -20.92 -51.43
N ASN A 528 28.10 -21.87 -50.68
CA ASN A 528 29.25 -22.68 -51.11
C ASN A 528 28.83 -23.96 -51.84
N GLU A 529 27.75 -24.59 -51.40
CA GLU A 529 27.32 -25.94 -51.81
C GLU A 529 25.91 -25.96 -52.42
N GLY A 530 25.19 -24.83 -52.37
CA GLY A 530 23.86 -24.66 -52.96
C GLY A 530 22.70 -24.91 -52.01
N ALA A 531 21.49 -24.56 -52.46
CA ALA A 531 20.29 -24.54 -51.62
C ALA A 531 19.87 -25.93 -51.11
N GLU A 532 20.10 -26.99 -51.88
CA GLU A 532 19.74 -28.36 -51.47
C GLU A 532 20.63 -28.90 -50.35
N ALA A 533 21.92 -28.55 -50.35
CA ALA A 533 22.83 -28.88 -49.25
C ALA A 533 22.40 -28.20 -47.94
N ALA A 534 22.00 -26.93 -48.01
CA ALA A 534 21.49 -26.20 -46.84
C ALA A 534 20.18 -26.80 -46.30
N LYS A 535 19.26 -27.24 -47.18
CA LYS A 535 18.04 -27.96 -46.77
C LYS A 535 18.35 -29.31 -46.12
N ALA A 536 19.29 -30.07 -46.68
CA ALA A 536 19.72 -31.34 -46.10
C ALA A 536 20.32 -31.13 -44.69
N LYS A 537 21.16 -30.11 -44.51
CA LYS A 537 21.72 -29.76 -43.20
C LYS A 537 20.63 -29.30 -42.21
N TYR A 538 19.67 -28.50 -42.67
CA TYR A 538 18.54 -28.09 -41.83
C TYR A 538 17.77 -29.31 -41.32
N LYS A 539 17.46 -30.27 -42.20
CA LYS A 539 16.76 -31.50 -41.83
C LYS A 539 17.55 -32.38 -40.86
N GLU A 540 18.87 -32.49 -41.04
CA GLU A 540 19.76 -33.18 -40.11
C GLU A 540 19.72 -32.56 -38.71
N LEU A 541 19.79 -31.23 -38.63
CA LEU A 541 19.69 -30.48 -37.37
C LEU A 541 18.31 -30.67 -36.72
N GLU A 542 17.24 -30.60 -37.51
CA GLU A 542 15.87 -30.84 -37.05
C GLU A 542 15.71 -32.24 -36.45
N ASP A 543 16.15 -33.28 -37.15
CA ASP A 543 16.11 -34.67 -36.68
C ASP A 543 16.96 -34.88 -35.42
N MET A 544 18.11 -34.20 -35.31
CA MET A 544 18.94 -34.21 -34.10
C MET A 544 18.20 -33.57 -32.92
N TYR A 545 17.71 -32.35 -33.07
CA TYR A 545 17.04 -31.63 -31.98
C TYR A 545 15.75 -32.32 -31.56
N LEU A 546 14.93 -32.82 -32.49
CA LEU A 546 13.72 -33.57 -32.17
C LEU A 546 14.00 -34.82 -31.32
N ARG A 547 15.10 -35.55 -31.60
CA ARG A 547 15.53 -36.67 -30.75
C ARG A 547 15.95 -36.22 -29.36
N TYR A 548 16.56 -35.04 -29.22
CA TYR A 548 17.01 -34.49 -27.95
C TYR A 548 15.87 -33.93 -27.10
N MET A 549 14.78 -33.47 -27.74
CA MET A 549 13.56 -33.01 -27.06
C MET A 549 12.69 -34.14 -26.49
N ASN A 550 13.16 -35.40 -26.47
CA ASN A 550 12.46 -36.46 -25.75
C ASN A 550 12.42 -36.10 -24.24
N PRO A 551 11.23 -35.92 -23.62
CA PRO A 551 11.12 -35.46 -22.23
C PRO A 551 11.80 -36.39 -21.22
N VAL A 552 11.92 -37.68 -21.53
CA VAL A 552 12.66 -38.66 -20.70
C VAL A 552 14.14 -38.29 -20.58
N ARG A 553 14.73 -37.67 -21.61
CA ARG A 553 16.13 -37.19 -21.54
C ARG A 553 16.28 -36.06 -20.52
N THR A 554 15.28 -35.19 -20.39
CA THR A 554 15.25 -34.15 -19.36
C THR A 554 15.14 -34.77 -17.96
N ALA A 555 14.29 -35.78 -17.78
CA ALA A 555 14.18 -36.50 -16.50
C ALA A 555 15.49 -37.23 -16.12
N ASN A 556 16.17 -37.88 -17.08
CA ASN A 556 17.46 -38.52 -16.85
C ASN A 556 18.55 -37.52 -16.38
N ALA A 557 18.47 -36.27 -16.81
CA ALA A 557 19.34 -35.19 -16.38
C ALA A 557 18.85 -34.48 -15.11
N PHE A 558 17.77 -34.96 -14.49
CA PHE A 558 17.09 -34.34 -13.36
C PHE A 558 16.62 -32.90 -13.62
N GLY A 559 16.28 -32.58 -14.88
CA GLY A 559 15.70 -31.30 -15.27
C GLY A 559 14.19 -31.19 -14.99
N VAL A 560 13.56 -32.29 -14.57
CA VAL A 560 12.21 -32.37 -14.02
C VAL A 560 12.20 -33.47 -12.96
N GLU A 561 11.50 -33.24 -11.87
CA GLU A 561 11.55 -34.06 -10.66
C GLU A 561 10.86 -35.42 -10.87
N GLU A 562 9.79 -35.45 -11.68
CA GLU A 562 9.10 -36.68 -12.07
C GLU A 562 8.34 -36.52 -13.40
N ILE A 563 8.31 -37.59 -14.21
CA ILE A 563 7.34 -37.75 -15.30
C ILE A 563 6.30 -38.77 -14.87
N ILE A 564 5.04 -38.34 -14.78
CA ILE A 564 3.94 -39.12 -14.22
C ILE A 564 3.00 -39.62 -15.32
N ASP A 565 2.21 -40.66 -15.05
CA ASP A 565 1.09 -41.01 -15.91
C ASP A 565 -0.02 -39.97 -15.75
N PRO A 566 -0.52 -39.33 -16.84
CA PRO A 566 -1.56 -38.30 -16.73
C PRO A 566 -2.79 -38.72 -15.93
N LYS A 567 -3.16 -40.01 -15.93
CA LYS A 567 -4.31 -40.53 -15.19
C LYS A 567 -4.18 -40.38 -13.66
N ASP A 568 -2.95 -40.31 -13.15
CA ASP A 568 -2.62 -40.30 -11.72
C ASP A 568 -2.50 -38.88 -11.15
N THR A 569 -2.69 -37.85 -11.99
CA THR A 569 -2.51 -36.44 -11.62
C THR A 569 -3.31 -36.05 -10.37
N ARG A 570 -4.57 -36.51 -10.25
CA ARG A 570 -5.42 -36.23 -9.07
C ARG A 570 -4.77 -36.70 -7.78
N LYS A 571 -4.32 -37.95 -7.74
CA LYS A 571 -3.72 -38.58 -6.56
C LYS A 571 -2.52 -37.79 -6.06
N ILE A 572 -1.67 -37.36 -6.98
CA ILE A 572 -0.46 -36.59 -6.69
C ILE A 572 -0.82 -35.20 -6.16
N CYS A 573 -1.76 -34.50 -6.81
CA CYS A 573 -2.24 -33.20 -6.33
C CYS A 573 -2.89 -33.32 -4.94
N CYS A 574 -3.73 -34.34 -4.71
CA CYS A 574 -4.34 -34.60 -3.39
C CYS A 574 -3.29 -34.82 -2.30
N GLN A 575 -2.25 -35.59 -2.60
CA GLN A 575 -1.15 -35.82 -1.67
C GLN A 575 -0.42 -34.50 -1.35
N TRP A 576 0.00 -33.76 -2.36
CA TRP A 576 0.71 -32.49 -2.17
C TRP A 576 -0.13 -31.47 -1.38
N VAL A 577 -1.42 -31.30 -1.73
CA VAL A 577 -2.32 -30.38 -1.02
C VAL A 577 -2.47 -30.80 0.45
N LYS A 578 -2.56 -32.10 0.74
CA LYS A 578 -2.62 -32.61 2.12
C LYS A 578 -1.37 -32.23 2.92
N GLU A 579 -0.19 -32.31 2.31
CA GLU A 579 1.08 -31.91 2.93
C GLU A 579 1.15 -30.39 3.17
N MET A 580 0.70 -29.59 2.19
CA MET A 580 0.70 -28.11 2.31
C MET A 580 -0.24 -27.62 3.40
N TYR A 581 -1.38 -28.28 3.62
CA TYR A 581 -2.30 -28.00 4.72
C TYR A 581 -1.84 -28.53 6.09
N GLY A 582 -0.71 -29.25 6.14
CA GLY A 582 -0.07 -29.67 7.39
C GLY A 582 0.91 -28.60 7.87
N LYS A 583 2.16 -29.01 8.12
CA LYS A 583 3.21 -28.17 8.74
C LYS A 583 3.46 -26.85 8.00
N VAL A 584 3.39 -26.86 6.65
CA VAL A 584 3.65 -25.66 5.83
C VAL A 584 2.61 -24.56 6.09
N MET A 585 1.33 -24.92 6.22
CA MET A 585 0.27 -23.98 6.58
C MET A 585 0.48 -23.41 7.99
N ASP A 586 0.82 -24.26 8.95
CA ASP A 586 1.07 -23.84 10.33
C ASP A 586 2.24 -22.85 10.41
N GLU A 587 3.37 -23.16 9.75
CA GLU A 587 4.53 -22.27 9.66
C GLU A 587 4.17 -20.94 8.99
N ARG A 588 3.42 -20.98 7.88
CA ARG A 588 2.95 -19.78 7.19
C ARG A 588 2.08 -18.89 8.08
N LEU A 589 1.12 -19.49 8.80
CA LEU A 589 0.24 -18.74 9.70
C LEU A 589 1.02 -18.14 10.87
N GLN A 590 2.01 -18.86 11.40
CA GLN A 590 2.93 -18.34 12.41
C GLN A 590 3.78 -17.19 11.87
N ASP A 591 4.29 -17.28 10.64
CA ASP A 591 5.07 -16.21 10.01
C ASP A 591 4.25 -14.95 9.78
N ARG A 592 2.99 -15.11 9.38
CA ARG A 592 2.03 -14.01 9.30
C ARG A 592 1.77 -13.38 10.67
N ALA A 593 1.50 -14.20 11.69
CA ALA A 593 1.25 -13.72 13.05
C ALA A 593 2.48 -13.01 13.64
N ALA A 594 3.68 -13.52 13.37
CA ALA A 594 4.95 -12.96 13.78
C ALA A 594 5.38 -11.73 12.94
N ARG A 595 4.61 -11.38 11.90
CA ARG A 595 4.96 -10.32 10.94
C ARG A 595 6.33 -10.53 10.28
N ARG A 596 6.75 -11.80 10.11
CA ARG A 596 7.90 -12.17 9.27
C ARG A 596 7.59 -11.99 7.78
N ILE A 597 6.31 -11.84 7.44
CA ILE A 597 5.82 -11.36 6.14
C ILE A 597 5.62 -9.83 6.19
N VAL A 598 6.73 -9.09 6.36
CA VAL A 598 6.88 -7.61 6.35
C VAL A 598 8.27 -7.32 5.75
N PRO A 599 8.52 -6.18 5.05
CA PRO A 599 9.78 -5.89 4.37
C PRO A 599 11.02 -6.09 5.26
N SER A 600 11.62 -7.26 5.14
CA SER A 600 13.01 -7.55 5.45
C SER A 600 13.79 -7.48 4.15
N LEU A 601 14.97 -6.86 4.17
CA LEU A 601 15.88 -7.00 3.04
C LEU A 601 16.41 -8.45 3.04
N PRO A 602 16.20 -9.22 1.96
CA PRO A 602 16.65 -10.60 1.90
C PRO A 602 18.19 -10.69 1.99
N PRO A 603 18.75 -11.81 2.46
CA PRO A 603 20.21 -11.98 2.59
C PRO A 603 21.00 -11.67 1.31
N SER A 604 20.45 -11.96 0.13
CA SER A 604 21.05 -11.67 -1.17
C SER A 604 21.28 -10.18 -1.45
N ILE A 605 20.52 -9.30 -0.79
CA ILE A 605 20.69 -7.85 -0.86
C ILE A 605 21.44 -7.35 0.36
N THR A 606 21.05 -7.82 1.56
CA THR A 606 21.61 -7.37 2.83
C THR A 606 23.11 -7.63 2.91
N TYR A 607 23.57 -8.82 2.54
CA TYR A 607 24.98 -9.20 2.67
C TYR A 607 25.92 -8.33 1.83
N PRO A 608 25.77 -8.23 0.48
CA PRO A 608 26.65 -7.37 -0.32
C PRO A 608 26.52 -5.90 0.07
N LEU A 609 25.32 -5.41 0.40
CA LEU A 609 25.12 -4.03 0.83
C LEU A 609 25.89 -3.72 2.12
N LEU A 610 25.78 -4.59 3.13
CA LEU A 610 26.51 -4.40 4.40
C LEU A 610 28.03 -4.46 4.19
N GLN A 611 28.52 -5.37 3.36
CA GLN A 611 29.96 -5.46 3.04
C GLN A 611 30.49 -4.18 2.36
N ILE A 612 29.76 -3.65 1.37
CA ILE A 612 30.11 -2.41 0.69
C ILE A 612 30.10 -1.24 1.69
N CYS A 613 29.05 -1.17 2.51
CA CYS A 613 28.92 -0.16 3.55
C CYS A 613 30.07 -0.19 4.57
N ASP A 614 30.44 -1.38 5.05
CA ASP A 614 31.56 -1.56 5.96
C ASP A 614 32.90 -1.17 5.29
N HIS A 615 33.09 -1.53 4.02
CA HIS A 615 34.27 -1.16 3.24
C HIS A 615 34.40 0.37 3.04
N LEU A 616 33.28 1.04 2.74
CA LEU A 616 33.22 2.49 2.53
C LEU A 616 33.10 3.28 3.85
N GLU A 617 32.96 2.58 4.98
CA GLU A 617 32.71 3.12 6.33
C GLU A 617 31.46 4.01 6.40
N LEU A 618 30.39 3.60 5.70
CA LEU A 618 29.11 4.28 5.58
C LEU A 618 27.94 3.41 6.08
N PRO A 619 26.86 4.00 6.61
CA PRO A 619 25.64 3.26 6.92
C PRO A 619 24.88 2.82 5.64
N PRO A 620 24.13 1.70 5.67
CA PRO A 620 23.34 1.18 4.55
C PRO A 620 22.03 1.94 4.34
N VAL A 621 22.15 3.23 4.02
CA VAL A 621 21.07 4.18 3.72
C VAL A 621 21.55 5.13 2.62
N ALA A 622 20.62 5.78 1.90
CA ALA A 622 20.99 6.84 0.97
C ALA A 622 21.71 7.99 1.72
N THR A 623 23.00 8.17 1.43
CA THR A 623 23.84 9.25 1.97
C THR A 623 24.15 10.28 0.89
N PHE A 624 24.58 11.47 1.29
CA PHE A 624 25.04 12.52 0.38
C PHE A 624 26.16 12.02 -0.56
N ALA A 625 27.07 11.17 -0.07
CA ALA A 625 28.10 10.58 -0.92
C ALA A 625 27.49 9.70 -2.02
N GLY A 626 26.52 8.85 -1.67
CA GLY A 626 25.88 7.95 -2.61
C GLY A 626 25.02 8.66 -3.66
N VAL A 627 24.30 9.72 -3.29
CA VAL A 627 23.37 10.40 -4.22
C VAL A 627 23.99 11.60 -4.95
N CYS A 628 25.14 12.12 -4.47
CA CYS A 628 25.85 13.24 -5.08
C CYS A 628 27.29 12.87 -5.48
N LEU A 629 28.18 12.65 -4.51
CA LEU A 629 29.63 12.59 -4.75
C LEU A 629 30.07 11.44 -5.67
N TRP A 630 29.34 10.33 -5.68
CA TRP A 630 29.60 9.17 -6.55
C TRP A 630 28.59 9.05 -7.70
N ASN A 631 27.64 9.97 -7.80
CA ASN A 631 26.51 9.90 -8.72
C ASN A 631 26.56 10.99 -9.78
N PHE A 632 27.73 11.17 -10.41
CA PHE A 632 27.86 12.13 -11.51
C PHE A 632 28.87 11.66 -12.56
N LYS A 633 28.74 12.24 -13.75
CA LYS A 633 29.72 12.21 -14.84
C LYS A 633 29.71 13.55 -15.57
N PRO A 634 30.86 14.00 -16.10
CA PRO A 634 30.86 15.11 -17.05
C PRO A 634 30.23 14.68 -18.38
N ILE A 635 29.58 15.62 -19.06
CA ILE A 635 29.07 15.41 -20.43
C ILE A 635 30.26 15.46 -21.40
N PHE A 636 31.11 16.47 -21.23
CA PHE A 636 32.36 16.69 -21.96
C PHE A 636 33.53 16.62 -20.98
N TYR A 637 34.33 15.55 -21.10
CA TYR A 637 35.47 15.30 -20.21
C TYR A 637 36.62 16.31 -20.35
N ALA A 638 36.65 17.08 -21.43
CA ALA A 638 37.68 18.09 -21.68
C ALA A 638 37.38 19.45 -20.99
N ASP A 639 36.13 19.67 -20.58
CA ASP A 639 35.66 20.93 -20.01
C ASP A 639 35.61 20.86 -18.48
N ASP A 640 35.37 22.00 -17.83
CA ASP A 640 35.29 22.05 -16.37
C ASP A 640 33.99 21.41 -15.84
N LEU A 641 33.98 21.08 -14.54
CA LEU A 641 32.82 20.51 -13.85
C LEU A 641 31.77 21.59 -13.53
N ALA A 642 31.43 22.42 -14.53
CA ALA A 642 30.36 23.38 -14.47
C ALA A 642 28.99 22.68 -14.49
N LEU A 643 27.97 23.30 -13.90
CA LEU A 643 26.66 22.66 -13.68
C LEU A 643 25.99 22.19 -15.00
N ASP A 644 26.20 22.93 -16.08
CA ASP A 644 25.73 22.65 -17.44
C ASP A 644 26.51 21.51 -18.13
N ASN A 645 27.69 21.16 -17.63
CA ASN A 645 28.51 20.04 -18.10
C ASN A 645 28.38 18.79 -17.22
N LEU A 646 27.40 18.73 -16.31
CA LEU A 646 27.21 17.59 -15.40
C LEU A 646 25.95 16.78 -15.73
N SER A 647 26.03 15.47 -15.51
CA SER A 647 24.89 14.55 -15.58
C SER A 647 24.98 13.51 -14.45
N THR A 648 23.85 13.09 -13.90
CA THR A 648 23.79 12.02 -12.89
C THR A 648 24.00 10.65 -13.53
N LEU A 649 24.57 9.70 -12.78
CA LEU A 649 24.65 8.30 -13.23
C LEU A 649 23.30 7.60 -13.06
N LEU A 650 22.58 7.94 -11.98
CA LEU A 650 21.32 7.32 -11.59
C LEU A 650 20.41 8.35 -10.90
N THR A 651 19.10 8.21 -11.09
CA THR A 651 18.06 8.91 -10.32
C THR A 651 16.98 7.90 -9.92
N PHE A 652 16.28 8.15 -8.81
CA PHE A 652 15.20 7.29 -8.32
C PHE A 652 13.88 7.50 -9.08
N THR A 653 13.62 8.73 -9.53
CA THR A 653 12.36 9.14 -10.17
C THR A 653 12.48 9.32 -11.68
N GLY A 654 13.70 9.33 -12.23
CA GLY A 654 13.94 9.68 -13.63
C GLY A 654 13.69 11.16 -13.97
N SER A 655 13.34 12.02 -13.00
CA SER A 655 13.00 13.41 -13.28
C SER A 655 14.21 14.32 -13.44
N THR A 656 14.03 15.37 -14.24
CA THR A 656 15.00 16.45 -14.38
C THR A 656 15.17 17.23 -13.06
N ASP A 657 14.11 17.36 -12.26
CA ASP A 657 14.17 18.00 -10.93
C ASP A 657 15.09 17.28 -9.97
N GLU A 658 15.07 15.95 -9.96
CA GLU A 658 15.93 15.15 -9.10
C GLU A 658 17.38 15.25 -9.55
N GLN A 659 17.62 15.12 -10.86
CA GLN A 659 18.95 15.31 -11.42
C GLN A 659 19.47 16.70 -11.06
N TRP A 660 18.69 17.75 -11.25
CA TRP A 660 19.09 19.12 -10.93
C TRP A 660 19.41 19.30 -9.44
N PHE A 661 18.58 18.72 -8.56
CA PHE A 661 18.81 18.77 -7.11
C PHE A 661 20.16 18.17 -6.70
N TYR A 662 20.54 17.03 -7.27
CA TYR A 662 21.85 16.41 -7.00
C TYR A 662 22.99 17.20 -7.64
N LEU A 663 22.85 17.61 -8.91
CA LEU A 663 23.92 18.26 -9.65
C LEU A 663 24.29 19.64 -9.11
N VAL A 664 23.33 20.41 -8.59
CA VAL A 664 23.65 21.68 -7.89
C VAL A 664 24.58 21.41 -6.70
N SER A 665 24.35 20.32 -5.97
CA SER A 665 25.21 19.92 -4.85
C SER A 665 26.59 19.45 -5.31
N VAL A 666 26.67 18.72 -6.43
CA VAL A 666 27.94 18.30 -7.05
C VAL A 666 28.74 19.51 -7.53
N ALA A 667 28.11 20.48 -8.17
CA ALA A 667 28.76 21.71 -8.61
C ALA A 667 29.31 22.54 -7.42
N ILE A 668 28.58 22.59 -6.31
CA ILE A 668 29.04 23.21 -5.07
C ILE A 668 30.30 22.51 -4.54
N GLU A 669 30.32 21.17 -4.51
CA GLU A 669 31.49 20.38 -4.08
C GLU A 669 32.69 20.56 -5.03
N ALA A 670 32.47 20.55 -6.34
CA ALA A 670 33.53 20.73 -7.34
C ALA A 670 34.17 22.12 -7.27
N LYS A 671 33.34 23.16 -7.09
CA LYS A 671 33.83 24.53 -6.95
C LYS A 671 34.49 24.75 -5.58
N GLY A 672 33.88 24.23 -4.52
CA GLY A 672 34.37 24.32 -3.14
C GLY A 672 35.69 23.58 -2.96
N GLY A 673 35.92 22.45 -3.63
CA GLY A 673 37.16 21.67 -3.52
C GLY A 673 38.42 22.45 -3.87
N LYS A 674 38.30 23.51 -4.68
CA LYS A 674 39.42 24.43 -4.98
C LYS A 674 39.91 25.19 -3.75
N SER A 675 39.11 25.33 -2.69
CA SER A 675 39.51 25.99 -1.45
C SER A 675 40.39 25.13 -0.55
N ILE A 676 40.38 23.81 -0.71
CA ILE A 676 41.17 22.90 0.14
C ILE A 676 42.67 23.24 0.09
N PRO A 677 43.34 23.24 -1.08
CA PRO A 677 44.76 23.59 -1.13
C PRO A 677 45.04 25.03 -0.70
N ILE A 678 44.13 25.97 -0.97
CA ILE A 678 44.25 27.39 -0.58
C ILE A 678 44.29 27.52 0.95
N MET A 679 43.36 26.86 1.65
CA MET A 679 43.28 26.95 3.10
C MET A 679 44.35 26.12 3.81
N LEU A 680 44.81 25.02 3.21
CA LEU A 680 45.99 24.31 3.71
C LEU A 680 47.26 25.16 3.59
N ARG A 681 47.43 25.91 2.49
CA ARG A 681 48.53 26.88 2.35
C ARG A 681 48.40 28.03 3.35
N ALA A 682 47.18 28.49 3.64
CA ALA A 682 46.96 29.49 4.69
C ALA A 682 47.38 28.97 6.07
N ILE A 683 47.06 27.71 6.40
CA ILE A 683 47.44 27.08 7.68
C ILE A 683 48.96 26.97 7.81
N GLU A 684 49.64 26.59 6.73
CA GLU A 684 51.10 26.55 6.67
C GLU A 684 51.71 27.95 6.83
N ALA A 685 51.24 28.92 6.04
CA ALA A 685 51.71 30.31 6.09
C ALA A 685 51.50 30.95 7.48
N ALA A 686 50.40 30.63 8.17
CA ALA A 686 50.14 31.07 9.53
C ALA A 686 51.17 30.53 10.55
N ARG A 687 51.77 29.35 10.30
CA ARG A 687 52.87 28.81 11.14
C ARG A 687 54.19 29.50 10.85
N GLU A 688 54.36 29.99 9.63
CA GLU A 688 55.52 30.74 9.15
C GLU A 688 55.44 32.24 9.47
N ASP A 689 54.35 32.67 10.13
CA ASP A 689 54.03 34.08 10.43
C ASP A 689 53.87 34.98 9.18
N ASP A 690 53.51 34.39 8.03
CA ASP A 690 53.32 35.09 6.77
C ASP A 690 51.87 35.61 6.62
N ALA A 691 51.61 36.75 7.24
CA ALA A 691 50.30 37.39 7.21
C ALA A 691 49.83 37.81 5.79
N ALA A 692 50.75 38.07 4.85
CA ALA A 692 50.39 38.47 3.49
C ALA A 692 49.82 37.28 2.70
N THR A 693 50.46 36.12 2.79
CA THR A 693 49.96 34.89 2.15
C THR A 693 48.65 34.44 2.78
N VAL A 694 48.51 34.50 4.11
CA VAL A 694 47.24 34.18 4.79
C VAL A 694 46.12 35.10 4.31
N THR A 695 46.37 36.41 4.21
CA THR A 695 45.39 37.39 3.72
C THR A 695 44.95 37.09 2.29
N SER A 696 45.90 36.82 1.38
CA SER A 696 45.60 36.47 -0.01
C SER A 696 44.76 35.19 -0.12
N CYS A 697 45.12 34.15 0.66
CA CYS A 697 44.36 32.90 0.69
C CYS A 697 42.93 33.10 1.20
N LEU A 698 42.75 33.91 2.26
CA LEU A 698 41.43 34.25 2.79
C LEU A 698 40.58 35.04 1.78
N GLN A 699 41.17 35.98 1.04
CA GLN A 699 40.45 36.71 -0.02
C GLN A 699 39.97 35.75 -1.13
N SER A 700 40.83 34.84 -1.60
CA SER A 700 40.43 33.82 -2.57
C SER A 700 39.36 32.88 -2.01
N PHE A 701 39.45 32.52 -0.72
CA PHE A 701 38.45 31.69 -0.08
C PHE A 701 37.09 32.38 0.05
N ALA A 702 37.06 33.66 0.41
CA ALA A 702 35.84 34.45 0.45
C ALA A 702 35.16 34.53 -0.93
N GLN A 703 35.93 34.68 -2.01
CA GLN A 703 35.40 34.65 -3.37
C GLN A 703 34.75 33.30 -3.71
N ILE A 704 35.40 32.19 -3.35
CA ILE A 704 34.83 30.85 -3.54
C ILE A 704 33.50 30.72 -2.79
N LEU A 705 33.44 31.13 -1.51
CA LEU A 705 32.22 31.07 -0.69
C LEU A 705 31.04 31.85 -1.30
N ASP A 706 31.30 33.02 -1.90
CA ASP A 706 30.29 33.81 -2.60
C ASP A 706 29.76 33.09 -3.85
N GLU A 707 30.67 32.51 -4.65
CA GLU A 707 30.31 31.72 -5.83
C GLU A 707 29.47 30.48 -5.46
N LEU A 708 29.77 29.81 -4.33
CA LEU A 708 28.94 28.72 -3.80
C LEU A 708 27.53 29.19 -3.45
N GLY A 709 27.42 30.39 -2.86
CA GLY A 709 26.14 31.03 -2.57
C GLY A 709 25.34 31.33 -3.84
N THR A 710 26.00 31.60 -4.96
CA THR A 710 25.35 31.79 -6.26
C THR A 710 24.87 30.46 -6.84
N LEU A 711 25.71 29.41 -6.81
CA LEU A 711 25.36 28.07 -7.26
C LEU A 711 24.15 27.50 -6.51
N LEU A 712 24.09 27.69 -5.19
CA LEU A 712 22.97 27.20 -4.37
C LEU A 712 21.62 27.76 -4.83
N MET A 713 21.57 29.03 -5.22
CA MET A 713 20.32 29.69 -5.67
C MET A 713 19.83 29.18 -7.02
N ARG A 714 20.70 28.55 -7.81
CA ARG A 714 20.30 27.89 -9.07
C ARG A 714 19.38 26.69 -8.86
N MET A 715 19.21 26.22 -7.62
CA MET A 715 18.20 25.22 -7.29
C MET A 715 16.80 25.62 -7.81
N TYR A 716 16.47 26.92 -7.78
CA TYR A 716 15.18 27.43 -8.23
C TYR A 716 14.95 27.33 -9.74
N GLU A 717 16.01 27.11 -10.54
CA GLU A 717 15.91 27.09 -12.01
C GLU A 717 15.13 25.86 -12.50
N ASN A 718 15.46 24.67 -11.98
CA ASN A 718 14.93 23.40 -12.50
C ASN A 718 14.60 22.37 -11.41
N CYS A 719 14.34 22.78 -10.17
CA CYS A 719 13.83 21.90 -9.13
C CYS A 719 12.58 22.50 -8.51
N ASP A 720 11.41 21.96 -8.81
CA ASP A 720 10.16 22.45 -8.25
C ASP A 720 10.00 22.07 -6.76
N PRO A 721 9.61 23.00 -5.86
CA PRO A 721 9.42 22.70 -4.44
C PRO A 721 8.39 21.61 -4.13
N HIS A 722 7.30 21.52 -4.89
CA HIS A 722 6.29 20.49 -4.69
C HIS A 722 6.81 19.12 -5.15
N VAL A 723 7.48 19.06 -6.32
CA VAL A 723 8.14 17.84 -6.82
C VAL A 723 9.19 17.36 -5.84
N PHE A 724 10.04 18.25 -5.33
CA PHE A 724 11.02 17.91 -4.32
C PHE A 724 10.36 17.32 -3.06
N TYR A 725 9.37 18.01 -2.49
CA TYR A 725 8.78 17.59 -1.21
C TYR A 725 8.03 16.26 -1.30
N HIS A 726 7.29 16.03 -2.39
CA HIS A 726 6.41 14.87 -2.52
C HIS A 726 7.04 13.70 -3.29
N ARG A 727 7.98 13.96 -4.22
CA ARG A 727 8.57 12.92 -5.07
C ARG A 727 10.03 12.62 -4.76
N ILE A 728 10.87 13.62 -4.49
CA ILE A 728 12.31 13.41 -4.29
C ILE A 728 12.63 13.10 -2.82
N ARG A 729 12.14 13.93 -1.90
CA ARG A 729 12.42 13.88 -0.46
C ARG A 729 12.11 12.52 0.20
N PRO A 730 11.05 11.76 -0.18
CA PRO A 730 10.82 10.44 0.39
C PRO A 730 11.98 9.46 0.19
N PHE A 731 12.73 9.54 -0.91
CA PHE A 731 13.92 8.69 -1.16
C PHE A 731 15.11 9.04 -0.27
N LEU A 732 15.17 10.30 0.13
CA LEU A 732 16.22 10.81 1.02
C LEU A 732 15.86 10.61 2.49
N ALA A 733 14.70 10.02 2.79
CA ALA A 733 14.28 9.75 4.15
C ALA A 733 15.00 8.51 4.70
N GLY A 734 15.61 8.65 5.88
CA GLY A 734 16.15 7.50 6.62
C GLY A 734 15.07 6.78 7.41
N SER A 735 15.46 5.76 8.17
CA SER A 735 14.57 4.97 9.03
C SER A 735 14.50 5.45 10.48
N LYS A 736 15.40 6.36 10.89
CA LYS A 736 15.43 6.96 12.23
C LYS A 736 14.27 7.92 12.42
N ASN A 737 13.58 7.82 13.57
CA ASN A 737 12.40 8.62 13.92
C ASN A 737 11.16 8.43 13.02
N MET A 738 11.06 7.34 12.25
CA MET A 738 9.96 7.06 11.31
C MET A 738 8.83 6.19 11.87
N LYS A 739 8.61 6.22 13.19
CA LYS A 739 7.56 5.42 13.85
C LYS A 739 6.16 5.66 13.28
N GLU A 740 5.83 6.93 13.00
CA GLU A 740 4.53 7.32 12.43
C GLU A 740 4.38 6.93 10.95
N ALA A 741 5.49 6.72 10.25
CA ALA A 741 5.53 6.24 8.86
C ALA A 741 5.59 4.70 8.75
N GLY A 742 5.33 3.99 9.86
CA GLY A 742 5.28 2.52 9.89
C GLY A 742 6.61 1.81 10.22
N LEU A 743 7.67 2.56 10.56
CA LEU A 743 8.99 2.00 10.92
C LEU A 743 9.35 2.27 12.40
N PRO A 744 8.65 1.65 13.37
CA PRO A 744 8.88 1.88 14.80
C PRO A 744 10.28 1.48 15.27
N GLN A 745 10.89 0.48 14.63
CA GLN A 745 12.21 -0.06 14.97
C GLN A 745 13.25 0.17 13.87
N GLY A 746 12.88 0.87 12.79
CA GLY A 746 13.73 1.03 11.61
C GLY A 746 13.54 -0.11 10.60
N VAL A 747 14.61 -0.49 9.89
CA VAL A 747 14.62 -1.57 8.88
C VAL A 747 15.31 -2.80 9.46
N PHE A 748 14.77 -3.98 9.19
CA PHE A 748 15.39 -5.25 9.55
C PHE A 748 16.34 -5.70 8.43
N TYR A 749 17.61 -5.87 8.78
CA TYR A 749 18.64 -6.37 7.87
C TYR A 749 18.88 -7.84 8.21
N ASP A 750 18.41 -8.74 7.35
CA ASP A 750 18.62 -10.17 7.51
C ASP A 750 19.97 -10.59 6.94
N ASP A 751 20.94 -10.91 7.80
CA ASP A 751 22.29 -11.32 7.40
C ASP A 751 22.48 -12.85 7.33
N GLY A 752 21.38 -13.61 7.44
CA GLY A 752 21.41 -15.08 7.41
C GLY A 752 22.01 -15.73 8.66
N THR A 753 22.27 -14.94 9.71
CA THR A 753 22.77 -15.43 11.02
C THR A 753 21.77 -15.12 12.13
N SER A 754 22.02 -15.64 13.34
CA SER A 754 21.22 -15.30 14.53
C SER A 754 21.41 -13.85 15.02
N ASN A 755 22.25 -13.04 14.35
CA ASN A 755 22.57 -11.66 14.72
C ASN A 755 21.82 -10.59 13.90
N SER A 756 20.91 -10.97 13.00
CA SER A 756 20.04 -10.06 12.26
C SER A 756 19.33 -9.09 13.22
N ARG A 757 19.44 -7.78 12.96
CA ARG A 757 18.98 -6.73 13.87
C ARG A 757 18.26 -5.59 13.15
N TRP A 758 17.30 -5.01 13.85
CA TRP A 758 16.67 -3.75 13.48
C TRP A 758 17.68 -2.60 13.55
N ARG A 759 17.74 -1.76 12.51
CA ARG A 759 18.65 -0.62 12.44
C ARG A 759 17.91 0.66 12.05
N GLN A 760 18.27 1.75 12.71
CA GLN A 760 17.73 3.09 12.48
C GLN A 760 18.82 4.03 11.99
N TYR A 761 18.66 4.55 10.78
CA TYR A 761 19.62 5.46 10.16
C TYR A 761 18.96 6.79 9.79
N SER A 762 19.71 7.88 9.91
CA SER A 762 19.32 9.19 9.38
C SER A 762 19.37 9.16 7.85
N GLY A 763 18.51 9.93 7.21
CA GLY A 763 18.47 10.03 5.75
C GLY A 763 19.57 10.91 5.18
N GLY A 764 19.54 11.09 3.86
CA GLY A 764 20.42 12.00 3.14
C GLY A 764 20.25 13.44 3.62
N SER A 765 21.37 14.13 3.83
CA SER A 765 21.39 15.53 4.26
C SER A 765 22.64 16.24 3.77
N ASN A 766 22.51 17.51 3.39
CA ASN A 766 23.66 18.36 3.06
C ASN A 766 24.61 18.58 4.25
N ALA A 767 24.18 18.32 5.48
CA ALA A 767 25.07 18.29 6.65
C ALA A 767 26.12 17.16 6.60
N GLN A 768 25.96 16.20 5.67
CA GLN A 768 26.91 15.13 5.36
C GLN A 768 27.95 15.57 4.31
N SER A 769 27.89 16.81 3.81
CA SER A 769 28.95 17.38 2.96
C SER A 769 30.24 17.55 3.76
N SER A 770 31.32 16.94 3.28
CA SER A 770 32.65 17.09 3.89
C SER A 770 33.18 18.51 3.68
N MET A 771 32.83 19.16 2.56
CA MET A 771 33.26 20.52 2.24
C MET A 771 32.72 21.55 3.22
N ILE A 772 31.43 21.48 3.53
CA ILE A 772 30.81 22.43 4.47
C ILE A 772 31.47 22.33 5.85
N GLN A 773 31.78 21.12 6.31
CA GLN A 773 32.47 20.93 7.59
C GLN A 773 33.95 21.35 7.54
N PHE A 774 34.61 21.23 6.39
CA PHE A 774 35.96 21.75 6.21
C PHE A 774 35.99 23.28 6.40
N PHE A 775 34.99 24.00 5.87
CA PHE A 775 34.89 25.46 6.06
C PHE A 775 34.78 25.86 7.53
N ASP A 776 33.96 25.12 8.30
CA ASP A 776 33.83 25.35 9.73
C ASP A 776 35.15 25.17 10.47
N ILE A 777 35.86 24.08 10.16
CA ILE A 777 37.14 23.76 10.81
C ILE A 777 38.19 24.85 10.53
N VAL A 778 38.40 25.21 9.25
CA VAL A 778 39.47 26.17 8.89
C VAL A 778 39.19 27.59 9.35
N LEU A 779 37.91 27.96 9.52
CA LEU A 779 37.51 29.25 10.09
C LEU A 779 37.35 29.21 11.60
N GLY A 780 37.46 28.04 12.25
CA GLY A 780 37.32 27.90 13.70
C GLY A 780 35.89 28.17 14.19
N VAL A 781 34.88 27.75 13.42
CA VAL A 781 33.45 27.79 13.78
C VAL A 781 33.10 26.54 14.60
N GLU A 782 32.56 26.74 15.80
CA GLU A 782 32.19 25.66 16.72
C GLU A 782 30.68 25.46 16.78
N HIS A 783 30.25 24.20 16.71
CA HIS A 783 28.83 23.82 16.71
C HIS A 783 28.41 23.10 17.99
N ARG A 784 27.52 23.73 18.76
CA ARG A 784 27.01 23.19 20.03
C ARG A 784 25.78 22.29 19.80
N PRO A 785 25.40 21.43 20.76
CA PRO A 785 24.12 20.72 20.70
C PRO A 785 22.95 21.69 20.53
N THR A 786 21.96 21.30 19.72
CA THR A 786 20.83 22.19 19.39
C THR A 786 20.06 22.61 20.64
N GLY A 787 20.00 23.91 20.90
CA GLY A 787 19.31 24.50 22.07
C GLY A 787 20.19 24.81 23.29
N ALA A 788 21.49 24.50 23.25
CA ALA A 788 22.44 24.90 24.31
C ALA A 788 22.78 26.40 24.23
N LYS A 789 22.92 27.08 25.38
CA LYS A 789 23.35 28.48 25.48
C LYS A 789 24.86 28.60 25.75
N MET A 790 25.44 29.76 25.40
CA MET A 790 26.89 30.04 25.52
C MET A 790 27.48 29.91 26.95
N ASN A 791 26.63 29.95 28.00
CA ASN A 791 27.08 30.00 29.41
C ASN A 791 26.69 28.76 30.26
N GLU A 792 26.31 27.62 29.67
CA GLU A 792 25.95 26.42 30.46
C GLU A 792 27.14 25.49 30.79
N SER A 793 28.38 25.96 30.68
CA SER A 793 29.57 25.17 31.03
C SER A 793 30.55 25.93 31.93
N SER A 794 30.14 26.16 33.18
CA SER A 794 31.03 26.28 34.36
C SER A 794 30.16 26.60 35.56
N GLU A 795 30.38 25.91 36.68
CA GLU A 795 29.70 26.04 38.00
C GLU A 795 28.48 25.14 38.26
N SER A 796 28.74 23.84 38.48
CA SER A 796 28.17 23.14 39.65
C SER A 796 29.09 21.99 40.05
N GLU A 797 29.30 21.87 41.36
CA GLU A 797 30.36 21.12 42.03
C GLU A 797 30.13 19.58 42.07
N ALA A 798 31.24 18.84 42.01
CA ALA A 798 31.56 17.54 42.61
C ALA A 798 30.59 16.34 42.53
N GLU A 799 30.97 15.30 41.75
CA GLU A 799 31.08 13.90 42.21
C GLU A 799 31.93 13.06 41.21
N PRO A 800 32.84 12.18 41.66
CA PRO A 800 33.75 11.45 40.77
C PRO A 800 33.15 10.11 40.33
N ARG A 801 32.38 10.09 39.23
CA ARG A 801 31.99 8.84 38.55
C ARG A 801 31.95 9.00 37.04
N THR A 802 32.82 8.23 36.38
CA THR A 802 32.85 7.88 34.94
C THR A 802 32.85 9.05 33.95
N THR A 803 33.89 9.09 33.11
CA THR A 803 34.08 10.01 31.99
C THR A 803 32.76 10.41 31.30
N PRO A 804 32.39 11.71 31.28
CA PRO A 804 31.16 12.13 30.63
C PRO A 804 31.29 11.95 29.12
N LYS A 805 30.43 11.10 28.53
CA LYS A 805 30.34 10.98 27.06
C LYS A 805 29.97 12.34 26.46
N PRO A 806 30.76 12.89 25.51
CA PRO A 806 30.44 14.17 24.89
C PRO A 806 29.10 14.08 24.16
N ARG A 807 28.17 14.99 24.48
CA ARG A 807 26.95 15.19 23.70
C ARG A 807 27.35 15.84 22.37
N HIS A 808 27.60 15.05 21.34
CA HIS A 808 27.95 15.55 20.01
C HIS A 808 26.78 16.34 19.38
N SER A 809 27.10 17.47 18.75
CA SER A 809 26.14 18.22 17.93
C SER A 809 25.76 17.44 16.66
N PHE A 810 24.61 17.76 16.05
CA PHE A 810 24.09 17.05 14.88
C PHE A 810 25.09 17.01 13.70
N ILE A 811 25.84 18.10 13.49
CA ILE A 811 26.87 18.18 12.44
C ILE A 811 27.98 17.12 12.66
N HIS A 812 28.36 16.85 13.91
CA HIS A 812 29.32 15.81 14.25
C HIS A 812 28.75 14.40 14.08
N GLU A 813 27.46 14.20 14.38
CA GLU A 813 26.79 12.92 14.07
C GLU A 813 26.82 12.63 12.56
N MET A 814 26.65 13.65 11.72
CA MET A 814 26.68 13.52 10.26
C MET A 814 28.06 13.13 9.70
N ARG A 815 29.16 13.31 10.45
CA ARG A 815 30.47 12.76 10.06
C ARG A 815 30.44 11.22 9.95
N GLN A 816 29.55 10.54 10.67
CA GLN A 816 29.36 9.08 10.57
C GLN A 816 28.71 8.65 9.24
N TYR A 817 28.15 9.60 8.49
CA TYR A 817 27.51 9.40 7.19
C TYR A 817 28.38 9.91 6.03
N MET A 818 29.65 10.24 6.31
CA MET A 818 30.67 10.57 5.32
C MET A 818 31.58 9.36 5.06
N PRO A 819 32.14 9.23 3.84
CA PRO A 819 33.15 8.22 3.54
C PRO A 819 34.30 8.27 4.56
N GLY A 820 34.79 7.10 4.98
CA GLY A 820 35.86 6.98 5.98
C GLY A 820 37.07 7.91 5.75
N PRO A 821 37.63 7.95 4.52
CA PRO A 821 38.75 8.84 4.19
C PRO A 821 38.43 10.33 4.41
N HIS A 822 37.21 10.77 4.09
CA HIS A 822 36.80 12.17 4.28
C HIS A 822 36.74 12.53 5.77
N ARG A 823 36.19 11.62 6.58
CA ARG A 823 36.11 11.80 8.04
C ARG A 823 37.50 11.93 8.66
N ARG A 824 38.43 11.05 8.26
CA ARG A 824 39.83 11.11 8.72
C ARG A 824 40.55 12.38 8.25
N PHE A 825 40.30 12.81 7.02
CA PHE A 825 40.83 14.07 6.51
C PHE A 825 40.37 15.26 7.37
N LEU A 826 39.07 15.36 7.66
CA LEU A 826 38.55 16.43 8.52
C LEU A 826 39.15 16.39 9.93
N GLN A 827 39.32 15.21 10.52
CA GLN A 827 39.99 15.05 11.82
C GLN A 827 41.45 15.52 11.78
N ALA A 828 42.17 15.22 10.70
CA ALA A 828 43.55 15.68 10.54
C ALA A 828 43.61 17.21 10.41
N VAL A 829 42.73 17.81 9.61
CA VAL A 829 42.61 19.28 9.44
C VAL A 829 42.26 19.96 10.76
N GLU A 830 41.33 19.39 11.54
CA GLU A 830 40.92 19.89 12.86
C GLU A 830 42.09 19.94 13.85
N GLY A 831 43.03 18.99 13.77
CA GLY A 831 44.25 19.00 14.59
C GLY A 831 45.32 20.00 14.15
N VAL A 832 45.21 20.61 12.97
CA VAL A 832 46.23 21.51 12.41
C VAL A 832 45.75 22.93 12.15
N ALA A 833 44.43 23.17 12.13
CA ALA A 833 43.83 24.46 11.85
C ALA A 833 44.18 25.50 12.93
N ASN A 834 44.71 26.65 12.50
CA ASN A 834 45.26 27.69 13.37
C ASN A 834 44.91 29.13 12.89
N ILE A 835 44.07 29.27 11.86
CA ILE A 835 43.82 30.57 11.21
C ILE A 835 43.16 31.56 12.17
N ARG A 836 42.14 31.13 12.92
CA ARG A 836 41.44 31.99 13.90
C ARG A 836 42.37 32.52 14.98
N GLU A 837 43.26 31.66 15.49
CA GLU A 837 44.26 32.01 16.50
C GLU A 837 45.26 33.00 15.92
N PHE A 838 45.77 32.73 14.71
CA PHE A 838 46.70 33.59 13.99
C PHE A 838 46.15 35.00 13.75
N VAL A 839 44.91 35.12 13.25
CA VAL A 839 44.24 36.42 13.04
C VAL A 839 44.01 37.13 14.38
N THR A 840 43.66 36.37 15.43
CA THR A 840 43.46 36.93 16.78
C THR A 840 44.75 37.49 17.38
N MET A 841 45.89 36.87 17.11
CA MET A 841 47.21 37.38 17.54
C MET A 841 47.65 38.59 16.71
N ASN A 842 47.22 38.69 15.45
CA ASN A 842 47.60 39.72 14.48
C ASN A 842 46.52 40.79 14.25
N ARG A 843 45.76 41.16 15.30
CA ARG A 843 44.66 42.14 15.23
C ARG A 843 45.03 43.52 14.71
N SER A 844 46.31 43.91 14.79
CA SER A 844 46.80 45.17 14.25
C SER A 844 46.84 45.19 12.71
N ASN A 845 46.83 44.02 12.06
CA ASN A 845 46.76 43.91 10.61
C ASN A 845 45.31 43.99 10.13
N SER A 846 44.89 45.20 9.72
CA SER A 846 43.52 45.47 9.28
C SER A 846 43.12 44.67 8.04
N GLN A 847 44.03 44.48 7.08
CA GLN A 847 43.76 43.73 5.85
C GLN A 847 43.49 42.25 6.14
N LEU A 848 44.28 41.65 7.03
CA LEU A 848 44.11 40.27 7.48
C LEU A 848 42.76 40.07 8.20
N CYS A 849 42.42 40.97 9.13
CA CYS A 849 41.15 40.92 9.86
C CYS A 849 39.95 41.08 8.92
N ILE A 850 40.00 42.03 7.98
CA ILE A 850 38.94 42.24 6.98
C ILE A 850 38.76 40.98 6.11
N ALA A 851 39.85 40.36 5.66
CA ALA A 851 39.77 39.16 4.82
C ALA A 851 39.17 37.95 5.57
N TYR A 852 39.52 37.77 6.84
CA TYR A 852 38.94 36.73 7.69
C TYR A 852 37.45 36.97 7.98
N ASP A 853 37.10 38.20 8.38
CA ASP A 853 35.70 38.57 8.64
C ASP A 853 34.83 38.50 7.37
N ALA A 854 35.41 38.77 6.19
CA ALA A 854 34.75 38.56 4.90
C ALA A 854 34.42 37.08 4.64
N CYS A 855 35.32 36.16 4.98
CA CYS A 855 35.04 34.71 4.87
C CYS A 855 33.85 34.30 5.76
N LEU A 856 33.82 34.76 7.02
CA LEU A 856 32.71 34.51 7.93
C LEU A 856 31.39 35.10 7.41
N ALA A 857 31.43 36.30 6.85
CA ALA A 857 30.28 36.96 6.25
C ALA A 857 29.74 36.17 5.04
N MET A 858 30.61 35.70 4.14
CA MET A 858 30.19 34.92 2.96
C MET A 858 29.64 33.54 3.37
N LEU A 859 30.26 32.87 4.34
CA LEU A 859 29.75 31.59 4.88
C LEU A 859 28.39 31.78 5.56
N ARG A 860 28.20 32.88 6.31
CA ARG A 860 26.89 33.22 6.90
C ARG A 860 25.84 33.47 5.81
N ALA A 861 26.18 34.23 4.77
CA ALA A 861 25.27 34.50 3.65
C ALA A 861 24.86 33.21 2.91
N LEU A 862 25.79 32.27 2.72
CA LEU A 862 25.48 30.94 2.18
C LEU A 862 24.48 30.18 3.08
N ARG A 863 24.65 30.25 4.41
CA ARG A 863 23.72 29.64 5.38
C ARG A 863 22.34 30.30 5.37
N ASP A 864 22.27 31.62 5.22
CA ASP A 864 21.00 32.35 5.07
C ASP A 864 20.24 31.91 3.81
N LYS A 865 20.93 31.81 2.65
CA LYS A 865 20.35 31.28 1.41
C LYS A 865 19.87 29.84 1.57
N HIS A 866 20.61 29.00 2.27
CA HIS A 866 20.18 27.63 2.58
C HIS A 866 18.93 27.58 3.46
N ILE A 867 18.82 28.47 4.46
CA ILE A 867 17.61 28.60 5.30
C ILE A 867 16.40 28.99 4.44
N GLN A 868 16.57 29.93 3.50
CA GLN A 868 15.50 30.33 2.56
C GLN A 868 15.03 29.13 1.73
N MET A 869 15.96 28.37 1.15
CA MET A 869 15.63 27.14 0.41
C MET A 869 14.89 26.13 1.28
N VAL A 870 15.39 25.83 2.49
CA VAL A 870 14.74 24.89 3.39
C VAL A 870 13.33 25.37 3.76
N SER A 871 13.14 26.68 3.94
CA SER A 871 11.82 27.26 4.17
C SER A 871 10.88 26.93 3.01
N ARG A 872 11.27 27.28 1.78
CA ARG A 872 10.43 27.11 0.59
C ARG A 872 10.17 25.63 0.23
N TYR A 873 11.21 24.80 0.23
CA TYR A 873 11.13 23.40 -0.23
C TYR A 873 10.63 22.42 0.83
N VAL A 874 10.71 22.77 2.12
CA VAL A 874 10.32 21.85 3.21
C VAL A 874 9.25 22.45 4.10
N ILE A 875 9.43 23.69 4.57
CA ILE A 875 8.54 24.26 5.58
C ILE A 875 7.20 24.63 5.00
N VAL A 876 7.19 25.43 3.94
CA VAL A 876 5.98 25.86 3.24
C VAL A 876 5.20 24.63 2.77
N LYS A 877 5.87 23.68 2.09
CA LYS A 877 5.25 22.42 1.64
C LYS A 877 4.76 21.52 2.77
N SER A 878 5.45 21.49 3.91
CA SER A 878 4.96 20.75 5.09
C SER A 878 3.75 21.38 5.77
N ARG A 879 3.56 22.71 5.64
CA ARG A 879 2.42 23.45 6.19
C ARG A 879 1.22 23.41 5.26
N GLU A 880 1.44 23.49 3.95
CA GLU A 880 0.42 23.21 2.92
C GLU A 880 -0.20 21.80 3.10
N SER A 881 0.56 20.85 3.66
CA SER A 881 0.11 19.48 3.90
C SER A 881 -0.37 19.17 5.33
N ARG A 882 -0.41 20.14 6.27
CA ARG A 882 -0.81 19.91 7.68
C ARG A 882 -1.71 21.00 8.26
N SER A 883 -2.91 20.60 8.69
CA SER A 883 -3.66 21.26 9.77
C SER A 883 -3.09 20.83 11.14
N LEU A 884 -2.77 21.82 11.98
CA LEU A 884 -2.37 21.77 13.41
C LEU A 884 -0.90 21.48 13.84
N LYS A 885 -0.53 22.21 14.90
CA LYS A 885 0.78 22.39 15.56
C LYS A 885 1.49 21.07 15.93
N LYS A 886 2.53 20.68 15.18
CA LYS A 886 3.47 19.62 15.57
C LYS A 886 4.92 20.02 15.28
N LYS A 887 5.87 19.61 16.13
CA LYS A 887 7.30 19.95 16.03
C LYS A 887 7.87 19.50 14.67
N MET A 888 8.36 20.46 13.89
CA MET A 888 8.87 20.27 12.52
C MET A 888 10.22 19.54 12.53
N ARG A 889 10.42 18.57 11.63
CA ARG A 889 11.67 17.80 11.51
C ARG A 889 12.22 17.77 10.09
N GLY A 890 13.54 17.89 9.95
CA GLY A 890 14.27 17.79 8.67
C GLY A 890 14.39 16.36 8.13
N THR A 891 14.97 16.19 6.94
CA THR A 891 15.23 14.88 6.32
C THR A 891 16.13 13.97 7.18
N GLY A 892 17.05 14.57 7.94
CA GLY A 892 17.88 13.88 8.95
C GLY A 892 17.23 13.70 10.33
N GLY A 893 15.95 14.07 10.51
CA GLY A 893 15.19 13.83 11.75
C GLY A 893 15.35 14.87 12.88
N THR A 894 16.08 15.98 12.67
CA THR A 894 16.29 17.07 13.66
C THR A 894 15.22 18.16 13.63
N ALA A 895 15.07 18.92 14.72
CA ALA A 895 14.26 20.14 14.75
C ALA A 895 14.89 21.21 13.83
N LEU A 896 14.34 21.33 12.62
CA LEU A 896 15.04 21.89 11.45
C LEU A 896 15.43 23.37 11.60
N ILE A 897 14.48 24.24 11.95
CA ILE A 897 14.70 25.69 12.05
C ILE A 897 15.61 26.10 13.21
N PRO A 898 15.40 25.61 14.45
CA PRO A 898 16.30 25.95 15.56
C PRO A 898 17.75 25.57 15.28
N PHE A 899 17.98 24.41 14.67
CA PHE A 899 19.31 23.97 14.29
C PHE A 899 19.95 24.88 13.24
N LEU A 900 19.25 25.18 12.15
CA LEU A 900 19.82 26.01 11.07
C LEU A 900 20.10 27.45 11.52
N LYS A 901 19.21 28.03 12.32
CA LYS A 901 19.42 29.37 12.90
C LYS A 901 20.62 29.38 13.84
N GLN A 902 20.72 28.40 14.73
CA GLN A 902 21.87 28.26 15.62
C GLN A 902 23.18 28.10 14.83
N ALA A 903 23.22 27.25 13.81
CA ALA A 903 24.42 27.06 13.00
C ALA A 903 24.84 28.33 12.24
N ARG A 904 23.88 29.14 11.75
CA ARG A 904 24.15 30.45 11.15
C ARG A 904 24.70 31.44 12.18
N ASP A 905 24.09 31.50 13.36
CA ASP A 905 24.47 32.45 14.40
C ASP A 905 25.86 32.10 14.96
N GLU A 906 26.17 30.81 15.13
CA GLU A 906 27.49 30.28 15.50
C GLU A 906 28.59 30.67 14.49
N THR A 907 28.29 30.86 13.20
CA THR A 907 29.26 31.35 12.19
C THR A 907 29.77 32.76 12.49
N GLY A 908 28.97 33.60 13.14
CA GLY A 908 29.35 34.98 13.46
C GLY A 908 30.20 35.11 14.73
N GLU A 909 30.29 34.06 15.54
CA GLU A 909 31.00 34.06 16.83
C GLU A 909 32.52 34.26 16.73
N PRO A 910 33.22 33.70 15.71
CA PRO A 910 34.65 33.90 15.55
C PRO A 910 35.09 35.30 15.10
N ALA A 911 34.17 36.20 14.73
CA ALA A 911 34.50 37.50 14.13
C ALA A 911 35.38 38.38 15.03
N VAL A 912 36.46 38.91 14.45
CA VAL A 912 37.54 39.55 15.20
C VAL A 912 37.25 41.03 15.42
N ASP A 913 36.74 41.73 14.41
CA ASP A 913 36.34 43.13 14.54
C ASP A 913 35.02 43.28 15.34
N GLU A 914 34.95 44.27 16.24
CA GLU A 914 33.78 44.46 17.12
C GLU A 914 32.54 44.96 16.36
N TRP A 915 32.74 45.76 15.31
CA TRP A 915 31.66 46.18 14.42
C TRP A 915 31.22 45.02 13.54
N ALA A 916 32.15 44.25 12.96
CA ALA A 916 31.83 43.06 12.17
C ALA A 916 31.05 42.03 13.02
N ARG A 917 31.49 41.77 14.27
CA ARG A 917 30.78 40.90 15.21
C ARG A 917 29.38 41.43 15.56
N LYS A 918 29.21 42.75 15.74
CA LYS A 918 27.88 43.36 15.95
C LYS A 918 27.00 43.30 14.70
N VAL A 919 27.53 43.37 13.49
CA VAL A 919 26.76 43.19 12.24
C VAL A 919 26.44 41.71 11.99
N LEU A 920 27.37 40.82 12.35
CA LEU A 920 27.25 39.37 12.21
C LEU A 920 26.35 38.74 13.29
N MET A 921 26.24 39.34 14.48
CA MET A 921 25.34 38.89 15.56
C MET A 921 24.08 39.76 15.72
N GLY A 922 24.09 41.00 15.24
CA GLY A 922 23.00 41.97 15.37
C GLY A 922 21.85 41.64 14.43
N GLY A 923 20.76 41.12 15.00
CA GLY A 923 19.53 40.77 14.29
C GLY A 923 18.81 41.96 13.66
N ARG A 924 19.19 42.35 12.44
CA ARG A 924 18.18 42.80 11.47
C ARG A 924 17.40 41.57 11.04
N LYS A 925 16.06 41.63 11.10
CA LYS A 925 15.20 40.60 10.48
C LYS A 925 15.65 40.46 9.02
N THR A 926 16.25 39.33 8.66
CA THR A 926 16.64 39.06 7.27
C THR A 926 15.38 38.93 6.42
N GLU A 927 15.48 39.03 5.08
CA GLU A 927 14.36 38.68 4.19
C GLU A 927 13.82 37.28 4.52
N ALA A 928 14.69 36.32 4.89
CA ALA A 928 14.28 35.00 5.35
C ALA A 928 13.45 35.05 6.65
N ASP A 929 13.84 35.86 7.64
CA ASP A 929 13.07 36.04 8.87
C ASP A 929 11.76 36.83 8.63
N ALA A 930 11.74 37.73 7.65
CA ALA A 930 10.57 38.51 7.24
C ALA A 930 9.57 37.67 6.43
N GLU A 931 10.03 36.79 5.54
CA GLU A 931 9.22 35.86 4.74
C GLU A 931 8.59 34.79 5.64
N ILE A 932 9.38 34.19 6.55
CA ILE A 932 8.88 33.28 7.59
C ILE A 932 7.81 33.97 8.47
N ALA A 933 7.98 35.27 8.77
CA ALA A 933 7.03 36.04 9.58
C ALA A 933 5.81 36.55 8.79
N PHE A 934 5.97 36.90 7.51
CA PHE A 934 4.91 37.38 6.62
C PHE A 934 3.93 36.24 6.29
N GLU A 935 4.45 35.06 5.94
CA GLU A 935 3.63 33.88 5.72
C GLU A 935 2.92 33.41 7.00
N SER A 936 3.53 33.60 8.18
CA SER A 936 2.87 33.30 9.46
C SER A 936 1.65 34.18 9.76
N ARG A 937 1.55 35.37 9.14
CA ARG A 937 0.41 36.28 9.29
C ARG A 937 -0.72 35.99 8.31
N LEU A 938 -0.42 35.59 7.08
CA LEU A 938 -1.42 35.20 6.07
C LEU A 938 -2.23 33.97 6.53
N THR A 939 -1.62 33.03 7.26
CA THR A 939 -2.32 31.81 7.71
C THR A 939 -3.22 31.98 8.93
N ALA A 940 -3.16 33.12 9.64
CA ALA A 940 -3.98 33.34 10.84
C ALA A 940 -5.41 33.77 10.50
N ALA A 941 -5.67 34.26 9.28
CA ALA A 941 -6.99 34.70 8.84
C ALA A 941 -7.83 33.58 8.18
N ASP A 942 -7.20 32.49 7.73
CA ASP A 942 -7.82 31.53 6.80
C ASP A 942 -7.97 30.09 7.33
N LEU A 943 -7.90 29.85 8.65
CA LEU A 943 -7.92 28.49 9.21
C LEU A 943 -8.97 28.30 10.32
N ASP A 944 -10.24 28.24 9.94
CA ASP A 944 -11.31 27.54 10.67
C ASP A 944 -11.89 26.44 9.76
N VAL A 945 -11.09 25.41 9.45
CA VAL A 945 -11.59 24.15 8.86
C VAL A 945 -10.75 22.98 9.40
N GLU A 946 -11.44 22.03 10.04
CA GLU A 946 -10.85 20.82 10.63
C GLU A 946 -10.50 19.80 9.54
N ASP A 947 -9.22 19.41 9.45
CA ASP A 947 -8.82 18.29 8.58
C ASP A 947 -7.68 17.44 9.18
N SER A 948 -7.75 16.13 8.95
CA SER A 948 -6.94 15.10 9.64
C SER A 948 -5.78 14.56 8.78
N PRO A 949 -4.65 14.10 9.37
CA PRO A 949 -3.37 14.00 8.66
C PRO A 949 -3.19 12.72 7.82
N HIS A 950 -2.71 12.88 6.59
CA HIS A 950 -2.22 11.81 5.72
C HIS A 950 -0.86 11.25 6.20
N VAL A 951 -0.75 9.92 6.26
CA VAL A 951 0.49 9.18 6.52
C VAL A 951 0.99 8.60 5.20
N VAL A 952 2.14 9.08 4.70
CA VAL A 952 2.85 8.48 3.56
C VAL A 952 3.91 7.53 4.13
N GLY A 953 3.63 6.24 4.07
CA GLY A 953 4.60 5.16 4.33
C GLY A 953 5.19 4.62 3.04
N LEU A 954 6.28 3.87 3.14
CA LEU A 954 7.07 3.25 2.04
C LEU A 954 6.34 2.17 1.20
N ALA A 955 5.01 2.22 1.11
CA ALA A 955 4.20 1.26 0.35
C ALA A 955 2.94 1.90 -0.29
N GLY A 956 2.94 3.20 -0.57
CA GLY A 956 1.91 3.83 -1.40
C GLY A 956 2.24 3.68 -2.90
N CYS A 957 1.26 3.29 -3.71
CA CYS A 957 1.40 2.97 -5.13
C CYS A 957 2.30 3.91 -5.93
N TRP A 958 3.21 3.28 -6.68
CA TRP A 958 3.99 3.86 -7.74
C TRP A 958 3.14 3.92 -9.02
N GLU A 959 2.56 5.08 -9.30
CA GLU A 959 2.16 5.43 -10.66
C GLU A 959 2.71 6.83 -10.95
N ILE A 960 3.70 6.88 -11.85
CA ILE A 960 4.02 7.90 -12.85
C ILE A 960 5.20 7.31 -13.64
N ASP A 961 5.08 7.32 -14.96
CA ASP A 961 6.06 6.85 -15.93
C ASP A 961 7.50 7.28 -15.60
N GLY A 962 8.42 6.31 -15.54
CA GLY A 962 9.86 6.54 -15.31
C GLY A 962 10.43 5.61 -14.23
N GLY A 963 11.17 4.58 -14.66
CA GLY A 963 11.69 3.51 -13.79
C GLY A 963 12.61 3.98 -12.66
N GLY A 964 12.38 3.41 -11.47
CA GLY A 964 13.23 3.53 -10.29
C GLY A 964 13.76 2.16 -9.80
N LEU A 965 14.73 2.20 -8.87
CA LEU A 965 15.71 1.18 -8.45
C LEU A 965 15.27 -0.26 -8.08
N CYS A 966 14.01 -0.67 -8.31
CA CYS A 966 13.62 -2.09 -8.34
C CYS A 966 13.48 -2.61 -9.80
N GLY A 967 14.28 -2.03 -10.70
CA GLY A 967 14.40 -2.41 -12.10
C GLY A 967 15.53 -3.40 -12.40
N TYR A 968 16.15 -4.01 -11.39
CA TYR A 968 17.08 -5.13 -11.54
C TYR A 968 16.74 -6.23 -10.53
#